data_AF-A0A4U8Q6T9-F1
#
_entry.id   AF-A0A4U8Q6T9-F1
#
_cell.length_a   1.000
_cell.length_b   1.000
_cell.length_c   1.000
_cell.angle_alpha   90.00
_cell.angle_beta   90.00
_cell.angle_gamma   90.00
#
_symmetry.space_group_name_H-M   'P 1'
#
loop_
_entity.id
_entity.type
_entity.pdbx_description
1 polymer ?
#
loop_
_entity_poly.entity_id
_entity_poly.type
_entity_poly.pdbx_seq_one_letter_code
_entity_poly.pdbx_strand_id
1 'polypeptide(L)'
;MCVMKKLFKGGIFLFALVLLFVPVSVQAAKKGMEIQSCMINTANRNQVVIRAKGSVSASGTDGKYYLFALRPYASRIKGSTKPLASCRRSKSIGLKAALNKDKPDSVLYNKFVIAVKRKSGGYEIVSDPSYITNPDAAAKYRYAFPKATSKKGLQVSPQMLADAEDLGIKHAAVNILMDEFMVDEWQKNDSNAYRYNFEGKTYWFSKSGCSGVDSQVRSLTQSNVVVSGILLLRGEPQASVLVPPGAQGGAEAYYGLNTMNEEGVKNLSALVSFLGERYMGSSKANGRISNWIVGNEVDYYIRYNYMGGMSRSKYTKSYARSFRVISTALRSIYSNARVYIPLTNCWNQLQPNGGSYTAKSTLDGFVSALKKEGNIPWNVAYHAYPQPLTDPVFWDDIGWGSSSSQYITMNNIKVLTDYVKKKNKNCRVILSEQGFSSYTGGRGKDEKLQAAAYAYAYYITEFNSQIDSLIITRHVDHVEEENQGIFAGIWSNRPGQTENAYKQKRIWDVFKYIDTTASETISKFALKEIGISSWSSKISGFNWSRFKKMTTYNNGNLYLVKKSKGQKNLANLWNYTYNGGTDSSGNETTLNVDSNANNNLYRGVGQKFKKPLSFKSRSRFIFDIMVSGTRAKEADVRVRFFNGKHIFEAASSILTGRKQQFSADLSKWKYRQKVSKIQVWVKPARGVSWKTNGKITIANLKQASRISSVYISGFKSSLQVGKKMQLKVKGVSQKVTWVSSKPSIATINKKGLVKAKKKGMVTIKAMIGQDMITRSLQVK
;
A
#
# COMPACT_ATOMS: atom_id res chain seq x y z
N MET A 1 -1.87 -38.80 24.72
CA MET A 1 -2.88 -39.70 24.13
C MET A 1 -4.16 -39.64 24.97
N CYS A 2 -5.30 -39.92 24.37
CA CYS A 2 -6.65 -39.48 24.75
C CYS A 2 -7.18 -39.99 26.12
N VAL A 3 -8.15 -39.24 26.68
CA VAL A 3 -9.26 -39.63 27.60
C VAL A 3 -9.20 -39.31 29.13
N MET A 4 -10.04 -38.32 29.49
CA MET A 4 -11.00 -38.16 30.62
C MET A 4 -10.63 -38.08 32.12
N LYS A 5 -11.14 -36.97 32.70
CA LYS A 5 -11.94 -36.75 33.95
C LYS A 5 -11.58 -37.48 35.26
N LYS A 6 -11.49 -36.69 36.34
CA LYS A 6 -12.05 -37.00 37.68
C LYS A 6 -12.43 -35.73 38.48
N LEU A 7 -13.72 -35.64 38.84
CA LEU A 7 -14.24 -35.06 40.11
C LEU A 7 -14.19 -36.22 41.16
N PHE A 8 -14.13 -36.11 42.49
CA PHE A 8 -14.69 -35.18 43.50
C PHE A 8 -14.09 -35.51 44.90
N LYS A 9 -14.16 -34.56 45.86
CA LYS A 9 -14.18 -34.65 47.36
C LYS A 9 -12.90 -35.15 48.07
N GLY A 10 -12.40 -34.56 49.17
CA GLY A 10 -12.83 -33.45 50.04
C GLY A 10 -11.78 -33.23 51.15
N GLY A 11 -11.90 -32.16 51.95
CA GLY A 11 -11.06 -31.96 53.14
C GLY A 11 -10.81 -30.49 53.48
N ILE A 12 -11.58 -29.98 54.43
CA ILE A 12 -11.51 -28.63 55.00
C ILE A 12 -10.31 -28.55 55.97
N PHE A 13 -9.45 -27.55 55.82
CA PHE A 13 -8.69 -26.98 56.94
C PHE A 13 -8.57 -25.47 56.76
N LEU A 14 -9.18 -24.76 57.70
CA LEU A 14 -9.30 -23.31 57.80
C LEU A 14 -8.02 -22.76 58.44
N PHE A 15 -7.22 -22.00 57.71
CA PHE A 15 -6.24 -21.08 58.31
C PHE A 15 -6.64 -19.65 57.95
N ALA A 16 -7.24 -18.96 58.92
CA ALA A 16 -7.56 -17.56 58.85
C ALA A 16 -6.27 -16.74 59.00
N LEU A 17 -5.70 -16.28 57.88
CA LEU A 17 -4.69 -15.23 57.89
C LEU A 17 -5.42 -13.88 57.76
N VAL A 18 -5.64 -13.21 58.89
CA VAL A 18 -6.12 -11.83 58.95
C VAL A 18 -5.02 -10.91 58.42
N LEU A 19 -5.03 -10.67 57.11
CA LEU A 19 -4.28 -9.57 56.50
C LEU A 19 -5.05 -8.28 56.74
N LEU A 20 -4.55 -7.47 57.67
CA LEU A 20 -4.92 -6.08 57.87
C LEU A 20 -4.75 -5.31 56.55
N PHE A 21 -5.82 -5.23 55.77
CA PHE A 21 -5.96 -4.25 54.69
C PHE A 21 -6.09 -2.87 55.35
N VAL A 22 -4.99 -2.15 55.45
CA VAL A 22 -5.06 -0.69 55.56
C VAL A 22 -5.47 -0.19 54.18
N PRO A 23 -6.67 0.37 53.97
CA PRO A 23 -6.99 1.01 52.72
C PRO A 23 -6.10 2.25 52.61
N VAL A 24 -5.05 2.18 51.79
CA VAL A 24 -4.39 3.39 51.31
C VAL A 24 -5.41 4.10 50.43
N SER A 25 -6.15 5.03 51.02
CA SER A 25 -6.99 5.97 50.31
C SER A 25 -6.07 6.84 49.44
N VAL A 26 -6.01 6.50 48.15
CA VAL A 26 -5.41 7.38 47.15
C VAL A 26 -6.34 8.56 46.98
N GLN A 27 -6.15 9.60 47.79
CA GLN A 27 -6.83 10.89 47.61
C GLN A 27 -6.53 11.36 46.18
N ALA A 28 -7.54 11.38 45.31
CA ALA A 28 -7.39 11.96 43.99
C ALA A 28 -6.96 13.42 44.14
N ALA A 29 -5.81 13.79 43.59
CA ALA A 29 -5.34 15.18 43.60
C ALA A 29 -6.47 16.09 43.09
N LYS A 30 -6.83 17.11 43.87
CA LYS A 30 -7.85 18.11 43.47
C LYS A 30 -7.30 18.87 42.27
N LYS A 31 -7.67 18.43 41.07
CA LYS A 31 -7.31 19.10 39.81
C LYS A 31 -8.02 20.44 39.76
N GLY A 32 -7.25 21.52 39.88
CA GLY A 32 -7.76 22.88 39.83
C GLY A 32 -7.41 23.63 38.55
N MET A 33 -6.42 23.15 37.78
CA MET A 33 -5.99 23.75 36.52
C MET A 33 -6.31 22.87 35.32
N GLU A 34 -6.87 23.47 34.27
CA GLU A 34 -7.10 22.86 32.97
C GLU A 34 -6.12 23.44 31.95
N ILE A 35 -5.33 22.58 31.29
CA ILE A 35 -4.48 22.99 30.15
C ILE A 35 -5.36 23.09 28.91
N GLN A 36 -5.61 24.32 28.45
CA GLN A 36 -6.43 24.60 27.28
C GLN A 36 -5.69 24.38 25.96
N SER A 37 -4.37 24.60 25.94
CA SER A 37 -3.55 24.40 24.75
C SER A 37 -2.10 24.09 25.11
N CYS A 38 -1.49 23.17 24.38
CA CYS A 38 -0.05 22.91 24.37
C CYS A 38 0.42 22.84 22.91
N MET A 39 1.09 23.88 22.44
CA MET A 39 1.41 24.03 21.02
C MET A 39 2.82 24.58 20.81
N ILE A 40 3.51 24.09 19.78
CA ILE A 40 4.73 24.71 19.26
C ILE A 40 4.35 26.07 18.66
N ASN A 41 5.09 27.11 19.04
CA ASN A 41 4.91 28.46 18.53
C ASN A 41 5.34 28.52 17.05
N THR A 42 4.44 28.94 16.16
CA THR A 42 4.73 28.99 14.72
C THR A 42 5.68 30.14 14.35
N ALA A 43 5.73 31.21 15.15
CA ALA A 43 6.67 32.32 15.00
C ALA A 43 8.07 31.99 15.56
N ASN A 44 8.14 31.17 16.62
CA ASN A 44 9.39 30.63 17.14
C ASN A 44 9.26 29.11 17.34
N ARG A 45 9.64 28.35 16.30
CA ARG A 45 9.45 26.88 16.25
C ARG A 45 10.30 26.09 17.26
N ASN A 46 11.22 26.75 17.97
CA ASN A 46 11.96 26.13 19.08
C ASN A 46 11.30 26.41 20.45
N GLN A 47 10.06 26.91 20.49
CA GLN A 47 9.34 27.19 21.73
C GLN A 47 7.98 26.48 21.75
N VAL A 48 7.64 25.91 22.89
CA VAL A 48 6.31 25.38 23.20
C VAL A 48 5.59 26.35 24.12
N VAL A 49 4.33 26.64 23.83
CA VAL A 49 3.45 27.53 24.59
C VAL A 49 2.33 26.72 25.21
N ILE A 50 2.19 26.84 26.53
CA ILE A 50 1.19 26.16 27.33
C ILE A 50 0.27 27.24 27.90
N ARG A 51 -1.04 27.13 27.63
CA ARG A 51 -2.06 28.01 28.21
C ARG A 51 -2.98 27.19 29.09
N ALA A 52 -3.27 27.72 30.27
CA ALA A 52 -4.12 27.05 31.23
C ALA A 52 -5.03 28.03 31.97
N LYS A 53 -6.15 27.51 32.45
CA LYS A 53 -7.12 28.24 33.26
C LYS A 53 -7.59 27.40 34.44
N GLY A 54 -8.09 28.06 35.46
CA GLY A 54 -8.63 27.43 36.66
C GLY A 54 -8.03 28.00 37.93
N SER A 55 -8.26 27.32 39.04
CA SER A 55 -7.78 27.73 40.35
C SER A 55 -7.59 26.52 41.24
N VAL A 56 -6.55 26.53 42.06
CA VAL A 56 -6.25 25.47 43.02
C VAL A 56 -6.36 26.05 44.43
N SER A 57 -7.12 25.39 45.30
CA SER A 57 -7.24 25.82 46.70
C SER A 57 -6.02 25.37 47.51
N ALA A 58 -5.39 26.33 48.19
CA ALA A 58 -4.45 26.25 49.34
C ALA A 58 -3.25 25.26 49.33
N SER A 59 -3.09 24.32 48.38
CA SER A 59 -2.15 23.19 48.53
C SER A 59 -0.68 23.49 48.24
N GLY A 60 -0.33 24.73 47.85
CA GLY A 60 1.09 25.04 47.63
C GLY A 60 1.57 26.32 48.27
N THR A 61 2.85 26.29 48.62
CA THR A 61 3.45 27.06 49.71
C THR A 61 4.08 28.37 49.30
N ASP A 62 4.33 28.57 48.01
CA ASP A 62 5.13 29.69 47.50
C ASP A 62 4.37 30.59 46.50
N GLY A 63 3.06 30.38 46.37
CA GLY A 63 2.21 31.19 45.49
C GLY A 63 2.51 31.06 43.99
N LYS A 64 3.25 30.04 43.55
CA LYS A 64 3.61 29.82 42.14
C LYS A 64 2.92 28.61 41.52
N TYR A 65 2.84 28.63 40.19
CA TYR A 65 2.60 27.48 39.33
C TYR A 65 3.89 27.12 38.58
N TYR A 66 4.16 25.82 38.46
CA TYR A 66 5.35 25.27 37.82
C TYR A 66 4.97 24.38 36.65
N LEU A 67 5.63 24.58 35.51
CA LEU A 67 5.48 23.72 34.34
C LEU A 67 6.48 22.56 34.41
N PHE A 68 5.99 21.33 34.26
CA PHE A 68 6.83 20.15 34.11
C PHE A 68 6.53 19.45 32.79
N ALA A 69 7.55 18.86 32.18
CA ALA A 69 7.39 17.89 31.11
C ALA A 69 7.67 16.47 31.65
N LEU A 70 6.75 15.57 31.36
CA LEU A 70 6.80 14.17 31.73
C LEU A 70 6.93 13.31 30.47
N ARG A 71 7.80 12.29 30.52
CA ARG A 71 7.87 11.29 29.45
C ARG A 71 6.53 10.56 29.30
N PRO A 72 6.20 9.99 28.12
CA PRO A 72 4.87 9.42 27.87
C PRO A 72 4.36 8.42 28.92
N TYR A 73 5.24 7.52 29.38
CA TYR A 73 4.95 6.48 30.36
C TYR A 73 4.85 6.99 31.82
N ALA A 74 5.40 8.18 32.12
CA ALA A 74 5.48 8.67 33.49
C ALA A 74 4.11 9.14 34.01
N SER A 75 3.76 8.79 35.25
CA SER A 75 2.52 9.22 35.92
C SER A 75 2.75 10.28 37.01
N ARG A 76 4.00 10.51 37.40
CA ARG A 76 4.40 11.43 38.48
C ARG A 76 5.67 12.20 38.13
N ILE A 77 5.87 13.35 38.77
CA ILE A 77 7.14 14.09 38.74
C ILE A 77 8.17 13.31 39.57
N LYS A 78 9.34 12.99 39.01
CA LYS A 78 10.45 12.39 39.76
C LYS A 78 11.16 13.49 40.57
N GLY A 79 11.73 13.14 41.73
CA GLY A 79 12.39 14.11 42.62
C GLY A 79 13.51 14.93 41.95
N SER A 80 14.24 14.32 41.00
CA SER A 80 15.29 14.99 40.22
C SER A 80 14.80 15.87 39.07
N THR A 81 13.50 15.87 38.76
CA THR A 81 12.96 16.64 37.63
C THR A 81 12.88 18.11 38.02
N LYS A 82 13.48 18.99 37.21
CA LYS A 82 13.39 20.44 37.37
C LYS A 82 12.18 21.00 36.60
N PRO A 83 11.52 22.06 37.10
CA PRO A 83 10.48 22.73 36.34
C PRO A 83 11.08 23.42 35.11
N LEU A 84 10.34 23.40 33.99
CA LEU A 84 10.72 24.07 32.75
C LEU A 84 10.47 25.58 32.80
N ALA A 85 9.46 26.00 33.56
CA ALA A 85 9.08 27.39 33.75
C ALA A 85 8.25 27.54 35.03
N SER A 86 8.11 28.77 35.52
CA SER A 86 7.19 29.09 36.62
C SER A 86 6.54 30.46 36.41
N CYS A 87 5.41 30.68 37.09
CA CYS A 87 4.75 31.98 37.15
C CYS A 87 4.03 32.16 38.49
N ARG A 88 3.68 33.39 38.85
CA ARG A 88 2.77 33.66 39.97
C ARG A 88 1.39 33.05 39.65
N ARG A 89 0.70 32.54 40.68
CA ARG A 89 -0.65 31.99 40.52
C ARG A 89 -1.61 33.05 39.99
N SER A 90 -2.39 32.66 38.98
CA SER A 90 -3.48 33.45 38.39
C SER A 90 -4.53 32.50 37.84
N LYS A 91 -5.77 32.97 37.71
CA LYS A 91 -6.88 32.21 37.09
C LYS A 91 -6.61 31.84 35.63
N SER A 92 -5.73 32.58 34.96
CA SER A 92 -5.28 32.29 33.59
C SER A 92 -3.78 32.54 33.48
N ILE A 93 -3.07 31.56 32.93
CA ILE A 93 -1.61 31.59 32.81
C ILE A 93 -1.15 31.18 31.41
N GLY A 94 0.00 31.72 31.00
CA GLY A 94 0.75 31.31 29.82
C GLY A 94 2.19 31.00 30.21
N LEU A 95 2.62 29.77 30.01
CA LEU A 95 3.99 29.31 30.26
C LEU A 95 4.65 28.92 28.94
N LYS A 96 5.96 29.13 28.87
CA LYS A 96 6.79 28.84 27.69
C LYS A 96 7.89 27.88 28.07
N ALA A 97 8.23 26.95 27.19
CA ALA A 97 9.38 26.06 27.33
C ALA A 97 10.13 25.98 26.00
N ALA A 98 11.44 25.72 26.06
CA ALA A 98 12.20 25.38 24.86
C ALA A 98 11.74 24.00 24.34
N LEU A 99 11.58 23.85 23.02
CA LEU A 99 11.24 22.58 22.38
C LEU A 99 12.46 21.64 22.38
N ASN A 100 13.63 22.20 22.08
CA ASN A 100 14.91 21.49 21.99
C ASN A 100 14.84 20.24 21.11
N LYS A 101 14.12 20.35 19.98
CA LYS A 101 13.99 19.25 19.02
C LYS A 101 15.38 18.75 18.61
N ASP A 102 15.53 17.42 18.55
CA ASP A 102 16.74 16.70 18.19
C ASP A 102 17.90 16.81 19.22
N LYS A 103 17.67 17.45 20.37
CA LYS A 103 18.64 17.54 21.49
C LYS A 103 18.31 16.55 22.61
N PRO A 104 19.25 16.21 23.52
CA PRO A 104 19.03 15.26 24.62
C PRO A 104 17.87 15.63 25.57
N ASP A 105 17.59 16.92 25.71
CA ASP A 105 16.57 17.50 26.56
C ASP A 105 15.29 17.89 25.79
N SER A 106 15.11 17.35 24.58
CA SER A 106 13.90 17.50 23.77
C SER A 106 12.62 17.19 24.57
N VAL A 107 11.63 18.06 24.43
CA VAL A 107 10.29 17.89 25.03
C VAL A 107 9.22 17.52 24.00
N LEU A 108 9.62 17.23 22.75
CA LEU A 108 8.68 16.98 21.64
C LEU A 108 7.67 15.85 21.93
N TYR A 109 8.13 14.79 22.58
CA TYR A 109 7.30 13.63 22.92
C TYR A 109 6.68 13.70 24.32
N ASN A 110 6.96 14.75 25.09
CA ASN A 110 6.53 14.83 26.48
C ASN A 110 5.08 15.32 26.60
N LYS A 111 4.45 14.97 27.72
CA LYS A 111 3.22 15.61 28.19
C LYS A 111 3.55 16.63 29.26
N PHE A 112 2.79 17.71 29.27
CA PHE A 112 2.99 18.83 30.15
C PHE A 112 1.97 18.80 31.28
N VAL A 113 2.42 19.09 32.49
CA VAL A 113 1.58 19.22 33.68
C VAL A 113 1.91 20.52 34.40
N ILE A 114 0.90 21.08 35.06
CA ILE A 114 1.07 22.20 35.99
C ILE A 114 1.10 21.64 37.39
N ALA A 115 2.03 22.12 38.19
CA ALA A 115 2.23 21.69 39.56
C ALA A 115 2.39 22.88 40.51
N VAL A 116 2.24 22.60 41.81
CA VAL A 116 2.50 23.52 42.91
C VAL A 116 3.52 22.90 43.86
N LYS A 117 4.30 23.72 44.57
CA LYS A 117 5.29 23.24 45.54
C LYS A 117 4.59 22.80 46.84
N ARG A 118 4.95 21.64 47.38
CA ARG A 118 4.37 21.12 48.65
C ARG A 118 5.12 21.65 49.87
N LYS A 119 4.46 21.63 51.04
CA LYS A 119 5.07 21.92 52.35
C LYS A 119 6.22 20.97 52.68
N SER A 120 6.02 19.67 52.45
CA SER A 120 7.01 18.62 52.69
C SER A 120 8.17 18.59 51.66
N GLY A 121 8.29 19.60 50.79
CA GLY A 121 9.19 19.56 49.64
C GLY A 121 8.60 18.80 48.43
N GLY A 122 9.17 19.06 47.24
CA GLY A 122 8.70 18.51 45.97
C GLY A 122 7.46 19.22 45.40
N TYR A 123 6.83 18.59 44.40
CA TYR A 123 5.75 19.18 43.61
C TYR A 123 4.50 18.29 43.56
N GLU A 124 3.32 18.89 43.66
CA GLU A 124 2.01 18.26 43.47
C GLU A 124 1.42 18.67 42.12
N ILE A 125 1.02 17.71 41.30
CA ILE A 125 0.36 17.98 40.01
C ILE A 125 -1.07 18.45 40.25
N VAL A 126 -1.43 19.58 39.66
CA VAL A 126 -2.74 20.23 39.82
C VAL A 126 -3.51 20.35 38.50
N SER A 127 -2.99 19.75 37.42
CA SER A 127 -3.66 19.67 36.11
C SER A 127 -3.70 18.24 35.58
N ASP A 128 -4.62 17.98 34.65
CA ASP A 128 -4.45 16.85 33.75
C ASP A 128 -3.25 17.06 32.81
N PRO A 129 -2.55 15.99 32.39
CA PRO A 129 -1.46 16.09 31.45
C PRO A 129 -1.94 16.38 30.03
N SER A 130 -1.20 17.20 29.29
CA SER A 130 -1.50 17.52 27.89
C SER A 130 -0.25 17.50 27.02
N TYR A 131 -0.30 16.82 25.88
CA TYR A 131 0.79 16.76 24.90
C TYR A 131 0.73 17.93 23.90
N ILE A 132 1.84 18.15 23.20
CA ILE A 132 1.87 19.01 22.01
C ILE A 132 0.85 18.49 20.98
N THR A 133 -0.02 19.37 20.48
CA THR A 133 -1.09 19.01 19.53
C THR A 133 -0.80 19.35 18.08
N ASN A 134 0.22 20.18 17.81
CA ASN A 134 0.65 20.60 16.48
C ASN A 134 2.13 20.22 16.18
N PRO A 135 2.55 18.94 16.31
CA PRO A 135 3.93 18.55 16.01
C PRO A 135 4.36 18.91 14.58
N ASP A 136 3.41 19.05 13.65
CA ASP A 136 3.63 19.53 12.29
C ASP A 136 4.17 20.97 12.19
N ALA A 137 4.08 21.78 13.25
CA ALA A 137 4.75 23.08 13.30
C ALA A 137 6.28 22.95 13.28
N ALA A 138 6.84 21.83 13.77
CA ALA A 138 8.26 21.53 13.69
C ALA A 138 8.70 20.88 12.36
N ALA A 139 7.77 20.54 11.47
CA ALA A 139 8.07 19.85 10.23
C ALA A 139 9.10 20.57 9.35
N LYS A 140 10.16 19.82 8.99
CA LYS A 140 11.13 20.22 7.96
C LYS A 140 10.48 20.23 6.57
N TYR A 141 9.71 19.19 6.24
CA TYR A 141 9.06 19.05 4.95
C TYR A 141 7.60 19.50 5.00
N ARG A 142 7.18 20.33 4.04
CA ARG A 142 5.83 20.92 3.99
C ARG A 142 5.18 20.86 2.60
N TYR A 143 5.69 20.02 1.70
CA TYR A 143 5.15 19.88 0.35
C TYR A 143 3.72 19.32 0.36
N ALA A 144 2.95 19.55 -0.71
CA ALA A 144 1.57 19.10 -0.80
C ALA A 144 1.44 17.57 -0.77
N PHE A 145 0.38 17.07 -0.13
CA PHE A 145 0.09 15.63 -0.08
C PHE A 145 -0.07 15.05 -1.51
N PRO A 146 0.53 13.87 -1.81
CA PRO A 146 0.43 13.28 -3.14
C PRO A 146 -1.03 13.03 -3.56
N LYS A 147 -1.39 13.46 -4.77
CA LYS A 147 -2.72 13.24 -5.34
C LYS A 147 -2.66 12.11 -6.36
N ALA A 148 -3.49 11.09 -6.15
CA ALA A 148 -3.70 10.00 -7.11
C ALA A 148 -4.83 10.33 -8.09
N THR A 149 -4.79 9.72 -9.29
CA THR A 149 -5.78 9.97 -10.36
C THR A 149 -7.08 9.18 -10.19
N SER A 150 -7.03 8.09 -9.43
CA SER A 150 -8.14 7.18 -9.10
C SER A 150 -7.85 6.54 -7.73
N LYS A 151 -8.83 5.86 -7.14
CA LYS A 151 -8.69 5.21 -5.83
C LYS A 151 -8.23 3.75 -5.90
N LYS A 152 -7.83 3.26 -7.08
CA LYS A 152 -7.44 1.86 -7.31
C LYS A 152 -6.09 1.56 -6.65
N GLY A 153 -6.06 0.59 -5.74
CA GLY A 153 -4.84 0.15 -5.07
C GLY A 153 -4.73 -1.36 -4.90
N LEU A 154 -3.52 -1.79 -4.54
CA LEU A 154 -3.14 -3.20 -4.37
C LEU A 154 -2.14 -3.33 -3.21
N GLN A 155 -2.29 -4.35 -2.38
CA GLN A 155 -1.22 -4.80 -1.49
C GLN A 155 -0.24 -5.60 -2.34
N VAL A 156 0.89 -5.00 -2.67
CA VAL A 156 1.76 -5.48 -3.75
C VAL A 156 2.73 -6.53 -3.22
N SER A 157 2.77 -7.71 -3.87
CA SER A 157 3.85 -8.67 -3.66
C SER A 157 5.18 -8.06 -4.17
N PRO A 158 6.26 -8.01 -3.37
CA PRO A 158 7.55 -7.45 -3.79
C PRO A 158 8.11 -8.09 -5.08
N GLN A 159 7.79 -9.35 -5.34
CA GLN A 159 8.24 -10.11 -6.51
C GLN A 159 7.39 -9.83 -7.77
N MET A 160 6.33 -9.02 -7.67
CA MET A 160 5.38 -8.75 -8.75
C MET A 160 5.24 -7.27 -9.11
N LEU A 161 6.25 -6.44 -8.79
CA LEU A 161 6.22 -4.99 -9.07
C LEU A 161 5.97 -4.64 -10.54
N ALA A 162 6.48 -5.44 -11.48
CA ALA A 162 6.22 -5.24 -12.91
C ALA A 162 4.73 -5.44 -13.28
N ASP A 163 4.05 -6.40 -12.66
CA ASP A 163 2.61 -6.60 -12.86
C ASP A 163 1.79 -5.53 -12.15
N ALA A 164 2.20 -5.07 -10.97
CA ALA A 164 1.58 -3.92 -10.31
C ALA A 164 1.63 -2.66 -11.19
N GLU A 165 2.74 -2.41 -11.89
CA GLU A 165 2.82 -1.32 -12.87
C GLU A 165 1.95 -1.58 -14.12
N ASP A 166 1.80 -2.83 -14.56
CA ASP A 166 0.93 -3.18 -15.70
C ASP A 166 -0.57 -3.00 -15.37
N LEU A 167 -0.97 -3.41 -14.16
CA LEU A 167 -2.29 -3.19 -13.58
C LEU A 167 -2.59 -1.70 -13.37
N GLY A 168 -1.56 -0.85 -13.36
CA GLY A 168 -1.69 0.60 -13.34
C GLY A 168 -2.24 1.15 -12.01
N ILE A 169 -1.88 0.53 -10.88
CA ILE A 169 -2.32 0.96 -9.55
C ILE A 169 -1.97 2.43 -9.26
N LYS A 170 -2.75 3.07 -8.37
CA LYS A 170 -2.53 4.44 -7.89
C LYS A 170 -2.25 4.51 -6.40
N HIS A 171 -2.63 3.46 -5.68
CA HIS A 171 -2.35 3.29 -4.26
C HIS A 171 -1.69 1.92 -4.01
N ALA A 172 -0.83 1.84 -3.00
CA ALA A 172 -0.29 0.57 -2.54
C ALA A 172 -0.20 0.54 -1.02
N ALA A 173 -0.44 -0.64 -0.45
CA ALA A 173 -0.05 -0.96 0.92
C ALA A 173 1.26 -1.75 0.91
N VAL A 174 2.18 -1.40 1.80
CA VAL A 174 3.48 -2.05 2.00
C VAL A 174 3.62 -2.37 3.47
N ASN A 175 3.84 -3.64 3.79
CA ASN A 175 4.15 -4.06 5.16
C ASN A 175 5.56 -3.61 5.53
N ILE A 176 5.68 -3.01 6.70
CA ILE A 176 6.95 -2.57 7.30
C ILE A 176 7.09 -3.35 8.60
N LEU A 177 7.82 -4.46 8.52
CA LEU A 177 8.12 -5.32 9.67
C LEU A 177 9.21 -4.62 10.50
N MET A 178 8.81 -4.01 11.60
CA MET A 178 9.68 -3.14 12.41
C MET A 178 10.87 -3.90 13.00
N ASP A 179 10.71 -5.19 13.24
CA ASP A 179 11.78 -6.09 13.68
C ASP A 179 12.92 -6.27 12.67
N GLU A 180 12.67 -6.11 11.36
CA GLU A 180 13.70 -6.21 10.33
C GLU A 180 14.66 -5.01 10.32
N PHE A 181 14.28 -3.92 10.98
CA PHE A 181 15.12 -2.72 11.11
C PHE A 181 15.98 -2.75 12.37
N MET A 182 15.62 -3.58 13.35
CA MET A 182 16.39 -3.74 14.58
C MET A 182 17.59 -4.67 14.32
N VAL A 183 18.65 -4.51 15.10
CA VAL A 183 19.92 -5.23 14.89
C VAL A 183 20.43 -5.80 16.20
N ASP A 184 21.09 -6.95 16.11
CA ASP A 184 21.84 -7.53 17.21
C ASP A 184 23.14 -6.74 17.46
N GLU A 185 23.77 -6.97 18.62
CA GLU A 185 24.99 -6.25 19.02
C GLU A 185 26.11 -6.37 17.97
N TRP A 186 26.34 -7.57 17.44
CA TRP A 186 27.39 -7.84 16.45
C TRP A 186 27.17 -7.12 15.11
N GLN A 187 25.93 -6.70 14.82
CA GLN A 187 25.55 -5.99 13.59
C GLN A 187 25.68 -4.46 13.73
N LYS A 188 26.03 -3.93 14.91
CA LYS A 188 26.19 -2.48 15.15
C LYS A 188 27.51 -1.95 14.60
N ASN A 189 27.65 -2.02 13.28
CA ASN A 189 28.79 -1.54 12.53
C ASN A 189 28.34 -1.00 11.17
N ASP A 190 29.19 -0.18 10.55
CA ASP A 190 28.87 0.50 9.30
C ASP A 190 28.70 -0.45 8.09
N SER A 191 29.12 -1.70 8.17
CA SER A 191 28.86 -2.69 7.11
C SER A 191 27.42 -3.20 7.12
N ASN A 192 26.84 -3.38 8.31
CA ASN A 192 25.54 -4.04 8.48
C ASN A 192 24.39 -3.07 8.80
N ALA A 193 24.67 -1.92 9.42
CA ALA A 193 23.66 -1.01 9.91
C ALA A 193 23.96 0.46 9.55
N TYR A 194 22.92 1.28 9.56
CA TYR A 194 23.03 2.74 9.54
C TYR A 194 23.12 3.25 10.98
N ARG A 195 24.19 3.99 11.28
CA ARG A 195 24.30 4.77 12.52
C ARG A 195 23.33 5.96 12.48
N TYR A 196 22.55 6.15 13.53
CA TYR A 196 21.54 7.21 13.64
C TYR A 196 21.61 7.91 15.01
N ASN A 197 21.97 9.19 15.01
CA ASN A 197 22.02 10.00 16.22
C ASN A 197 20.67 10.66 16.47
N PHE A 198 20.06 10.39 17.62
CA PHE A 198 18.72 10.87 17.96
C PHE A 198 18.63 11.22 19.45
N GLU A 199 18.22 12.45 19.77
CA GLU A 199 18.10 12.98 21.13
C GLU A 199 19.31 12.63 22.03
N GLY A 200 20.53 12.79 21.51
CA GLY A 200 21.78 12.55 22.25
C GLY A 200 22.20 11.08 22.40
N LYS A 201 21.49 10.12 21.79
CA LYS A 201 21.87 8.71 21.77
C LYS A 201 22.09 8.22 20.35
N THR A 202 23.07 7.33 20.20
CA THR A 202 23.33 6.61 18.94
C THR A 202 22.49 5.34 18.87
N TYR A 203 21.77 5.18 17.76
CA TYR A 203 21.00 3.99 17.39
C TYR A 203 21.59 3.39 16.12
N TRP A 204 21.25 2.12 15.86
CA TRP A 204 21.69 1.38 14.70
C TRP A 204 20.49 0.70 14.05
N PHE A 205 20.32 0.88 12.75
CA PHE A 205 19.22 0.28 12.00
C PHE A 205 19.71 -0.53 10.80
N SER A 206 19.16 -1.73 10.62
CA SER A 206 19.61 -2.71 9.63
C SER A 206 19.60 -2.15 8.19
N LYS A 207 20.72 -2.31 7.47
CA LYS A 207 20.79 -2.01 6.04
C LYS A 207 19.95 -2.97 5.20
N SER A 208 19.91 -4.25 5.57
CA SER A 208 19.12 -5.26 4.85
C SER A 208 17.61 -5.04 5.03
N GLY A 209 17.16 -4.71 6.25
CA GLY A 209 15.76 -4.33 6.48
C GLY A 209 15.35 -3.10 5.67
N CYS A 210 16.26 -2.12 5.53
CA CYS A 210 16.01 -0.96 4.67
C CYS A 210 15.93 -1.33 3.18
N SER A 211 16.84 -2.17 2.67
CA SER A 211 16.98 -2.40 1.22
C SER A 211 15.73 -3.04 0.59
N GLY A 212 15.07 -3.95 1.33
CA GLY A 212 13.81 -4.58 0.91
C GLY A 212 12.70 -3.56 0.70
N VAL A 213 12.47 -2.70 1.70
CA VAL A 213 11.45 -1.64 1.63
C VAL A 213 11.83 -0.56 0.61
N ASP A 214 13.09 -0.13 0.56
CA ASP A 214 13.58 0.86 -0.41
C ASP A 214 13.30 0.44 -1.84
N SER A 215 13.62 -0.81 -2.18
CA SER A 215 13.39 -1.41 -3.50
C SER A 215 11.93 -1.28 -3.92
N GLN A 216 11.02 -1.75 -3.07
CA GLN A 216 9.60 -1.78 -3.34
C GLN A 216 9.02 -0.36 -3.42
N VAL A 217 9.27 0.48 -2.42
CA VAL A 217 8.71 1.83 -2.32
C VAL A 217 9.27 2.74 -3.42
N ARG A 218 10.55 2.60 -3.80
CA ARG A 218 11.13 3.34 -4.92
C ARG A 218 10.45 2.99 -6.24
N SER A 219 10.22 1.70 -6.53
CA SER A 219 9.50 1.27 -7.74
C SER A 219 8.08 1.82 -7.80
N LEU A 220 7.34 1.76 -6.68
CA LEU A 220 6.00 2.32 -6.56
C LEU A 220 5.99 3.85 -6.75
N THR A 221 6.95 4.55 -6.15
CA THR A 221 7.11 6.00 -6.27
C THR A 221 7.39 6.42 -7.71
N GLN A 222 8.24 5.68 -8.43
CA GLN A 222 8.54 5.91 -9.85
C GLN A 222 7.31 5.73 -10.74
N SER A 223 6.39 4.87 -10.34
CA SER A 223 5.08 4.64 -10.98
C SER A 223 3.99 5.64 -10.54
N ASN A 224 4.36 6.67 -9.76
CA ASN A 224 3.45 7.67 -9.19
C ASN A 224 2.33 7.07 -8.31
N VAL A 225 2.66 6.01 -7.57
CA VAL A 225 1.75 5.38 -6.60
C VAL A 225 1.85 6.08 -5.26
N VAL A 226 0.72 6.32 -4.61
CA VAL A 226 0.65 6.78 -3.22
C VAL A 226 0.81 5.56 -2.30
N VAL A 227 1.88 5.53 -1.52
CA VAL A 227 2.21 4.38 -0.65
C VAL A 227 1.72 4.62 0.78
N SER A 228 1.05 3.60 1.31
CA SER A 228 0.69 3.41 2.71
C SER A 228 1.58 2.35 3.35
N GLY A 229 2.39 2.74 4.33
CA GLY A 229 3.22 1.81 5.11
C GLY A 229 2.46 1.28 6.31
N ILE A 230 2.36 -0.04 6.46
CA ILE A 230 1.73 -0.70 7.61
C ILE A 230 2.84 -1.09 8.60
N LEU A 231 2.86 -0.45 9.77
CA LEU A 231 3.84 -0.71 10.81
C LEU A 231 3.41 -1.96 11.59
N LEU A 232 4.17 -3.04 11.44
CA LEU A 232 3.90 -4.35 12.05
C LEU A 232 5.10 -4.78 12.90
N LEU A 233 4.86 -5.56 13.95
CA LEU A 233 5.91 -6.09 14.82
C LEU A 233 5.61 -7.55 15.11
N ARG A 234 6.48 -8.48 14.72
CA ARG A 234 6.31 -9.93 14.92
C ARG A 234 6.76 -10.43 16.28
N GLY A 235 7.49 -9.61 17.04
CA GLY A 235 8.04 -10.00 18.34
C GLY A 235 9.36 -10.75 18.29
N GLU A 236 10.12 -10.63 17.18
CA GLU A 236 11.44 -11.24 17.04
C GLU A 236 12.42 -10.78 18.14
N PRO A 237 13.35 -11.65 18.60
CA PRO A 237 14.22 -11.37 19.76
C PRO A 237 14.99 -10.04 19.68
N GLN A 238 15.57 -9.71 18.52
CA GLN A 238 16.34 -8.48 18.29
C GLN A 238 15.48 -7.21 18.42
N ALA A 239 14.15 -7.35 18.35
CA ALA A 239 13.19 -6.26 18.46
C ALA A 239 12.41 -6.27 19.79
N SER A 240 12.81 -7.09 20.76
CA SER A 240 12.16 -7.24 22.08
C SER A 240 11.94 -5.92 22.83
N VAL A 241 12.81 -4.93 22.63
CA VAL A 241 12.67 -3.57 23.21
C VAL A 241 11.41 -2.83 22.73
N LEU A 242 10.94 -3.16 21.52
CA LEU A 242 9.72 -2.60 20.93
C LEU A 242 8.45 -3.34 21.38
N VAL A 243 8.58 -4.55 21.96
CA VAL A 243 7.47 -5.37 22.44
C VAL A 243 7.02 -4.87 23.83
N PRO A 244 5.70 -4.64 24.06
CA PRO A 244 5.19 -4.28 25.38
C PRO A 244 5.61 -5.31 26.44
N PRO A 245 6.06 -4.88 27.64
CA PRO A 245 6.54 -5.83 28.67
C PRO A 245 5.54 -6.93 29.03
N GLY A 246 4.25 -6.60 29.11
CA GLY A 246 3.18 -7.58 29.39
C GLY A 246 2.82 -8.52 28.23
N ALA A 247 3.48 -8.37 27.08
CA ALA A 247 3.28 -9.19 25.89
C ALA A 247 4.50 -10.07 25.57
N GLN A 248 5.64 -9.87 26.24
CA GLN A 248 6.86 -10.64 25.98
C GLN A 248 6.63 -12.14 26.20
N GLY A 249 7.21 -12.97 25.34
CA GLY A 249 7.03 -14.43 25.37
C GLY A 249 5.69 -14.94 24.82
N GLY A 250 4.82 -14.07 24.29
CA GLY A 250 3.64 -14.51 23.52
C GLY A 250 4.02 -15.19 22.19
N ALA A 251 3.03 -15.72 21.47
CA ALA A 251 3.20 -16.32 20.14
C ALA A 251 2.13 -15.83 19.15
N GLU A 252 1.82 -14.53 19.20
CA GLU A 252 0.76 -13.91 18.38
C GLU A 252 1.33 -13.36 17.08
N ALA A 253 0.48 -13.21 16.05
CA ALA A 253 0.95 -12.82 14.72
C ALA A 253 1.60 -11.42 14.71
N TYR A 254 0.98 -10.45 15.40
CA TYR A 254 1.55 -9.11 15.58
C TYR A 254 1.33 -8.53 16.98
N TYR A 255 2.32 -7.77 17.44
CA TYR A 255 2.36 -7.13 18.74
C TYR A 255 2.01 -5.65 18.64
N GLY A 256 1.50 -5.11 19.75
CA GLY A 256 1.47 -3.67 19.97
C GLY A 256 2.88 -3.12 20.21
N LEU A 257 2.95 -1.82 20.50
CA LEU A 257 4.23 -1.11 20.57
C LEU A 257 4.50 -0.64 21.99
N ASN A 258 5.74 -0.85 22.45
CA ASN A 258 6.17 -0.53 23.79
C ASN A 258 6.27 0.99 24.02
N THR A 259 5.28 1.54 24.69
CA THR A 259 5.30 2.90 25.24
C THR A 259 5.09 2.92 26.76
N MET A 260 5.48 1.83 27.43
CA MET A 260 5.28 1.60 28.86
C MET A 260 6.49 1.97 29.70
N ASN A 261 7.67 2.07 29.08
CA ASN A 261 8.92 2.39 29.73
C ASN A 261 9.78 3.31 28.86
N GLU A 262 10.92 3.72 29.41
CA GLU A 262 11.86 4.64 28.78
C GLU A 262 12.44 4.10 27.49
N GLU A 263 12.89 2.85 27.55
CA GLU A 263 13.60 2.21 26.46
C GLU A 263 12.71 1.99 25.24
N GLY A 264 11.46 1.57 25.45
CA GLY A 264 10.46 1.42 24.40
C GLY A 264 10.15 2.73 23.70
N VAL A 265 9.87 3.81 24.46
CA VAL A 265 9.59 5.12 23.85
C VAL A 265 10.80 5.64 23.08
N LYS A 266 12.01 5.51 23.63
CA LYS A 266 13.24 5.97 22.98
C LYS A 266 13.53 5.22 21.68
N ASN A 267 13.47 3.88 21.68
CA ASN A 267 13.71 3.09 20.47
C ASN A 267 12.60 3.28 19.43
N LEU A 268 11.34 3.33 19.86
CA LEU A 268 10.21 3.55 18.95
C LEU A 268 10.28 4.91 18.27
N SER A 269 10.52 5.98 19.03
CA SER A 269 10.63 7.33 18.46
C SER A 269 11.86 7.48 17.54
N ALA A 270 13.00 6.87 17.89
CA ALA A 270 14.18 6.87 17.03
C ALA A 270 13.93 6.13 15.71
N LEU A 271 13.41 4.90 15.76
CA LEU A 271 13.12 4.08 14.57
C LEU A 271 12.12 4.80 13.64
N VAL A 272 11.02 5.30 14.19
CA VAL A 272 9.99 5.96 13.39
C VAL A 272 10.49 7.29 12.81
N SER A 273 11.36 8.01 13.54
CA SER A 273 12.01 9.22 13.01
C SER A 273 12.95 8.89 11.85
N PHE A 274 13.77 7.85 12.00
CA PHE A 274 14.64 7.34 10.94
C PHE A 274 13.85 6.94 9.68
N LEU A 275 12.77 6.16 9.84
CA LEU A 275 11.88 5.78 8.74
C LEU A 275 11.23 7.02 8.09
N GLY A 276 10.80 7.98 8.91
CA GLY A 276 10.17 9.20 8.44
C GLY A 276 11.12 10.07 7.60
N GLU A 277 12.36 10.25 8.05
CA GLU A 277 13.39 10.97 7.30
C GLU A 277 13.75 10.24 6.01
N ARG A 278 13.82 8.91 6.05
CA ARG A 278 14.14 8.07 4.89
C ARG A 278 13.09 8.14 3.79
N TYR A 279 11.80 8.11 4.14
CA TYR A 279 10.70 7.95 3.18
C TYR A 279 9.80 9.19 3.00
N MET A 280 9.98 10.26 3.76
CA MET A 280 9.20 11.51 3.58
C MET A 280 10.04 12.69 3.10
N GLY A 281 11.32 12.46 2.78
CA GLY A 281 12.18 13.47 2.18
C GLY A 281 11.74 13.95 0.79
N SER A 282 12.22 15.14 0.41
CA SER A 282 11.98 15.73 -0.92
C SER A 282 12.68 14.95 -2.05
N SER A 283 13.85 14.38 -1.78
CA SER A 283 14.70 13.65 -2.75
C SER A 283 14.03 12.40 -3.36
N LYS A 284 13.19 11.70 -2.59
CA LYS A 284 12.57 10.40 -2.99
C LYS A 284 13.57 9.31 -3.41
N ALA A 285 14.86 9.42 -3.06
CA ALA A 285 15.88 8.44 -3.43
C ALA A 285 15.58 7.02 -2.95
N ASN A 286 14.99 6.89 -1.76
CA ASN A 286 14.55 5.62 -1.17
C ASN A 286 13.05 5.34 -1.42
N GLY A 287 12.42 6.10 -2.32
CA GLY A 287 10.98 6.12 -2.49
C GLY A 287 10.27 7.05 -1.50
N ARG A 288 8.94 7.03 -1.51
CA ARG A 288 8.09 7.87 -0.68
C ARG A 288 6.94 7.08 -0.04
N ILE A 289 6.79 7.24 1.28
CA ILE A 289 5.61 6.80 2.05
C ILE A 289 4.90 8.05 2.56
N SER A 290 3.57 8.13 2.41
CA SER A 290 2.80 9.32 2.80
C SER A 290 1.67 9.02 3.79
N ASN A 291 1.21 7.77 3.81
CA ASN A 291 0.26 7.26 4.79
C ASN A 291 0.98 6.23 5.68
N TRP A 292 0.68 6.24 6.97
CA TRP A 292 1.27 5.33 7.96
C TRP A 292 0.16 4.68 8.78
N ILE A 293 0.04 3.36 8.73
CA ILE A 293 -0.95 2.58 9.46
C ILE A 293 -0.26 1.98 10.68
N VAL A 294 -0.81 2.18 11.88
CA VAL A 294 -0.18 1.79 13.14
C VAL A 294 -0.75 0.47 13.63
N GLY A 295 -0.04 -0.64 13.39
CA GLY A 295 -0.48 -2.00 13.67
C GLY A 295 -1.33 -2.60 12.54
N ASN A 296 -2.03 -3.68 12.85
CA ASN A 296 -3.09 -4.27 12.02
C ASN A 296 -4.30 -4.55 12.90
N GLU A 297 -5.51 -4.35 12.36
CA GLU A 297 -6.79 -4.76 12.98
C GLU A 297 -6.82 -4.66 14.53
N VAL A 298 -6.63 -3.45 15.06
CA VAL A 298 -6.28 -3.28 16.49
C VAL A 298 -7.45 -3.61 17.43
N ASP A 299 -8.66 -3.71 16.90
CA ASP A 299 -9.80 -4.25 17.62
C ASP A 299 -9.75 -5.77 17.76
N TYR A 300 -9.09 -6.50 16.86
CA TYR A 300 -8.71 -7.90 17.05
C TYR A 300 -7.36 -8.04 17.76
N TYR A 301 -7.27 -7.39 18.92
CA TYR A 301 -5.99 -7.11 19.59
C TYR A 301 -5.19 -8.37 19.93
N ILE A 302 -5.82 -9.51 20.25
CA ILE A 302 -5.06 -10.71 20.65
C ILE A 302 -4.18 -11.23 19.51
N ARG A 303 -4.68 -11.21 18.27
CA ARG A 303 -3.96 -11.75 17.11
C ARG A 303 -3.04 -10.72 16.45
N TYR A 304 -3.54 -9.49 16.28
CA TYR A 304 -2.92 -8.53 15.38
C TYR A 304 -2.39 -7.26 16.05
N ASN A 305 -2.56 -7.13 17.37
CA ASN A 305 -1.95 -6.04 18.11
C ASN A 305 -1.74 -6.35 19.60
N TYR A 306 -1.11 -7.49 19.87
CA TYR A 306 -1.03 -8.03 21.22
C TYR A 306 -0.19 -7.16 22.15
N MET A 307 -0.81 -6.71 23.25
CA MET A 307 -0.16 -5.90 24.30
C MET A 307 -0.17 -6.59 25.67
N GLY A 308 -0.51 -7.89 25.71
CA GLY A 308 -0.83 -8.61 26.94
C GLY A 308 -2.33 -8.60 27.26
N GLY A 309 -2.73 -9.34 28.28
CA GLY A 309 -4.11 -9.38 28.80
C GLY A 309 -4.52 -8.05 29.43
N MET A 310 -5.02 -7.11 28.63
CA MET A 310 -5.51 -5.80 29.09
C MET A 310 -7.04 -5.72 29.08
N SER A 311 -7.60 -4.84 29.90
CA SER A 311 -9.00 -4.39 29.72
C SER A 311 -9.09 -3.36 28.59
N ARG A 312 -10.27 -3.21 27.97
CA ARG A 312 -10.47 -2.30 26.81
C ARG A 312 -10.00 -0.87 27.07
N SER A 313 -10.28 -0.34 28.26
CA SER A 313 -9.88 1.01 28.66
C SER A 313 -8.35 1.13 28.77
N LYS A 314 -7.67 0.15 29.37
CA LYS A 314 -6.20 0.11 29.46
C LYS A 314 -5.58 -0.06 28.07
N TYR A 315 -6.13 -0.95 27.26
CA TYR A 315 -5.68 -1.21 25.89
C TYR A 315 -5.78 0.04 25.01
N THR A 316 -6.97 0.63 24.86
CA THR A 316 -7.17 1.80 23.99
C THR A 316 -6.36 3.02 24.43
N LYS A 317 -6.16 3.22 25.74
CA LYS A 317 -5.24 4.26 26.26
C LYS A 317 -3.79 4.00 25.88
N SER A 318 -3.36 2.75 25.95
CA SER A 318 -1.99 2.34 25.62
C SER A 318 -1.73 2.45 24.12
N TYR A 319 -2.66 1.97 23.29
CA TYR A 319 -2.63 2.14 21.85
C TYR A 319 -2.61 3.62 21.44
N ALA A 320 -3.46 4.47 22.05
CA ALA A 320 -3.47 5.91 21.79
C ALA A 320 -2.13 6.59 22.10
N ARG A 321 -1.40 6.12 23.13
CA ARG A 321 -0.04 6.59 23.44
C ARG A 321 0.95 6.19 22.34
N SER A 322 0.92 4.93 21.89
CA SER A 322 1.77 4.45 20.80
C SER A 322 1.50 5.20 19.49
N PHE A 323 0.23 5.38 19.13
CA PHE A 323 -0.20 6.19 18.00
C PHE A 323 0.32 7.63 18.09
N ARG A 324 0.24 8.25 19.28
CA ARG A 324 0.72 9.61 19.50
C ARG A 324 2.23 9.73 19.29
N VAL A 325 3.02 8.81 19.86
CA VAL A 325 4.49 8.82 19.68
C VAL A 325 4.84 8.75 18.19
N ILE A 326 4.21 7.84 17.44
CA ILE A 326 4.39 7.71 16.00
C ILE A 326 3.95 8.96 15.23
N SER A 327 2.75 9.47 15.52
CA SER A 327 2.21 10.65 14.85
C SER A 327 3.05 11.89 15.10
N THR A 328 3.54 12.08 16.32
CA THR A 328 4.48 13.16 16.66
C THR A 328 5.77 13.03 15.87
N ALA A 329 6.40 11.86 15.84
CA ALA A 329 7.63 11.63 15.08
C ALA A 329 7.44 11.97 13.60
N LEU A 330 6.46 11.34 12.95
CA LEU A 330 6.21 11.50 11.51
C LEU A 330 5.81 12.93 11.14
N ARG A 331 4.87 13.54 11.89
CA ARG A 331 4.37 14.88 11.55
C ARG A 331 5.38 15.97 11.87
N SER A 332 6.29 15.76 12.83
CA SER A 332 7.44 16.66 13.07
C SER A 332 8.51 16.61 11.98
N ILE A 333 8.44 15.64 11.06
CA ILE A 333 9.29 15.53 9.88
C ILE A 333 8.56 16.08 8.65
N TYR A 334 7.31 15.66 8.43
CA TYR A 334 6.48 16.04 7.28
C TYR A 334 5.09 16.49 7.72
N SER A 335 4.76 17.78 7.52
CA SER A 335 3.56 18.39 8.09
C SER A 335 2.25 17.76 7.62
N ASN A 336 2.25 17.20 6.41
CA ASN A 336 1.10 16.59 5.77
C ASN A 336 1.12 15.05 5.84
N ALA A 337 1.99 14.44 6.66
CA ALA A 337 1.95 13.00 6.91
C ALA A 337 0.59 12.61 7.53
N ARG A 338 0.01 11.50 7.05
CA ARG A 338 -1.26 10.98 7.56
C ARG A 338 -1.03 9.67 8.30
N VAL A 339 -1.59 9.57 9.50
CA VAL A 339 -1.48 8.38 10.36
C VAL A 339 -2.87 7.78 10.59
N TYR A 340 -2.96 6.46 10.54
CA TYR A 340 -4.22 5.70 10.50
C TYR A 340 -4.28 4.65 11.61
N ILE A 341 -5.44 4.53 12.25
CA ILE A 341 -5.80 3.38 13.09
C ILE A 341 -6.46 2.31 12.18
N PRO A 342 -5.96 1.06 12.14
CA PRO A 342 -6.55 -0.02 11.36
C PRO A 342 -7.63 -0.77 12.16
N LEU A 343 -8.79 -1.02 11.55
CA LEU A 343 -9.95 -1.68 12.17
C LEU A 343 -10.58 -2.73 11.25
N THR A 344 -11.11 -3.80 11.85
CA THR A 344 -11.87 -4.86 11.15
C THR A 344 -13.28 -4.39 10.73
N ASN A 345 -14.01 -5.22 9.96
CA ASN A 345 -15.44 -5.02 9.68
C ASN A 345 -16.37 -5.28 10.89
N CYS A 346 -15.87 -5.81 12.02
CA CYS A 346 -16.66 -6.16 13.21
C CYS A 346 -17.04 -4.91 14.04
N TRP A 347 -17.97 -4.11 13.51
CA TRP A 347 -18.32 -2.79 14.03
C TRP A 347 -18.90 -2.79 15.45
N ASN A 348 -19.98 -3.53 15.68
CA ASN A 348 -20.56 -3.80 17.01
C ASN A 348 -20.56 -5.30 17.35
N GLN A 349 -19.67 -6.04 16.70
CA GLN A 349 -19.53 -7.48 16.85
C GLN A 349 -18.15 -7.81 17.39
N LEU A 350 -18.03 -8.88 18.18
CA LEU A 350 -16.75 -9.45 18.56
C LEU A 350 -16.35 -10.50 17.52
N GLN A 351 -15.03 -10.67 17.33
CA GLN A 351 -14.50 -11.76 16.52
C GLN A 351 -14.98 -13.11 17.08
N PRO A 352 -15.42 -14.06 16.24
CA PRO A 352 -15.95 -15.35 16.70
C PRO A 352 -14.99 -16.13 17.60
N ASN A 353 -13.68 -16.01 17.34
CA ASN A 353 -12.63 -16.70 18.09
C ASN A 353 -12.22 -15.98 19.39
N GLY A 354 -12.97 -14.96 19.83
CA GLY A 354 -12.70 -14.21 21.06
C GLY A 354 -11.47 -13.28 20.96
N GLY A 355 -11.01 -12.76 22.11
CA GLY A 355 -9.81 -11.93 22.20
C GLY A 355 -9.85 -10.63 21.38
N SER A 356 -11.03 -10.05 21.25
CA SER A 356 -11.28 -8.82 20.50
C SER A 356 -12.15 -7.85 21.29
N TYR A 357 -12.15 -6.60 20.84
CA TYR A 357 -13.19 -5.63 21.15
C TYR A 357 -13.90 -5.28 19.84
N THR A 358 -15.08 -4.66 19.92
CA THR A 358 -15.74 -4.19 18.70
C THR A 358 -14.96 -3.01 18.10
N ALA A 359 -14.90 -2.90 16.78
CA ALA A 359 -14.20 -1.82 16.09
C ALA A 359 -14.71 -0.43 16.54
N LYS A 360 -16.02 -0.28 16.75
CA LYS A 360 -16.61 0.97 17.25
C LYS A 360 -16.11 1.32 18.65
N SER A 361 -16.12 0.35 19.57
CA SER A 361 -15.74 0.59 20.98
C SER A 361 -14.23 0.85 21.14
N THR A 362 -13.41 0.25 20.27
CA THR A 362 -11.98 0.51 20.15
C THR A 362 -11.72 1.93 19.65
N LEU A 363 -12.38 2.34 18.55
CA LEU A 363 -12.28 3.69 18.01
C LEU A 363 -12.73 4.76 19.01
N ASP A 364 -13.86 4.53 19.70
CA ASP A 364 -14.37 5.45 20.71
C ASP A 364 -13.41 5.61 21.90
N GLY A 365 -12.84 4.51 22.40
CA GLY A 365 -11.84 4.52 23.46
C GLY A 365 -10.56 5.25 23.04
N PHE A 366 -10.07 4.98 21.83
CA PHE A 366 -8.90 5.64 21.24
C PHE A 366 -9.11 7.15 21.11
N VAL A 367 -10.22 7.59 20.52
CA VAL A 367 -10.53 9.02 20.34
C VAL A 367 -10.71 9.72 21.68
N SER A 368 -11.35 9.06 22.66
CA SER A 368 -11.49 9.58 24.02
C SER A 368 -10.12 9.78 24.69
N ALA A 369 -9.23 8.79 24.59
CA ALA A 369 -7.87 8.88 25.13
C ALA A 369 -7.06 10.02 24.49
N LEU A 370 -7.15 10.20 23.16
CA LEU A 370 -6.47 11.31 22.48
C LEU A 370 -6.98 12.68 22.92
N LYS A 371 -8.30 12.84 23.08
CA LYS A 371 -8.91 14.11 23.53
C LYS A 371 -8.47 14.49 24.94
N LYS A 372 -8.44 13.51 25.85
CA LYS A 372 -8.10 13.75 27.27
C LYS A 372 -6.68 14.25 27.49
N GLU A 373 -5.73 13.84 26.66
CA GLU A 373 -4.31 14.20 26.80
C GLU A 373 -3.85 15.17 25.68
N GLY A 374 -4.77 15.85 24.98
CA GLY A 374 -4.48 16.81 23.92
C GLY A 374 -4.69 16.24 22.52
N ASN A 375 -5.79 16.61 21.87
CA ASN A 375 -6.22 16.00 20.62
C ASN A 375 -5.22 16.21 19.46
N ILE A 376 -5.01 15.17 18.64
CA ILE A 376 -4.17 15.22 17.42
C ILE A 376 -4.94 14.67 16.22
N PRO A 377 -4.58 15.03 14.98
CA PRO A 377 -5.16 14.42 13.78
C PRO A 377 -4.96 12.90 13.73
N TRP A 378 -6.01 12.19 13.33
CA TRP A 378 -6.04 10.76 13.10
C TRP A 378 -6.97 10.44 11.92
N ASN A 379 -6.74 9.28 11.30
CA ASN A 379 -7.50 8.76 10.15
C ASN A 379 -7.81 7.27 10.38
N VAL A 380 -8.63 6.66 9.54
CA VAL A 380 -9.02 5.24 9.69
C VAL A 380 -8.58 4.42 8.48
N ALA A 381 -7.87 3.33 8.74
CA ALA A 381 -7.67 2.23 7.82
C ALA A 381 -8.72 1.17 8.16
N TYR A 382 -9.55 0.75 7.20
CA TYR A 382 -10.72 -0.07 7.51
C TYR A 382 -10.81 -1.29 6.60
N HIS A 383 -11.06 -2.46 7.19
CA HIS A 383 -11.16 -3.71 6.46
C HIS A 383 -12.62 -4.09 6.24
N ALA A 384 -13.30 -3.41 5.32
CA ALA A 384 -14.69 -3.65 4.90
C ALA A 384 -14.86 -4.93 4.06
N TYR A 385 -14.41 -6.07 4.57
CA TYR A 385 -14.58 -7.37 3.93
C TYR A 385 -16.06 -7.77 3.80
N PRO A 386 -16.44 -8.55 2.76
CA PRO A 386 -17.70 -9.30 2.75
C PRO A 386 -17.83 -10.19 3.98
N GLN A 387 -19.07 -10.56 4.33
CA GLN A 387 -19.34 -11.40 5.49
C GLN A 387 -20.23 -12.60 5.12
N PRO A 388 -19.67 -13.82 5.00
CA PRO A 388 -18.32 -14.25 5.39
C PRO A 388 -17.24 -13.91 4.33
N LEU A 389 -15.96 -14.01 4.72
CA LEU A 389 -14.79 -13.83 3.82
C LEU A 389 -14.77 -14.77 2.61
N THR A 390 -15.42 -15.93 2.73
CA THR A 390 -15.51 -16.95 1.69
C THR A 390 -16.56 -16.65 0.63
N ASP A 391 -17.31 -15.55 0.74
CA ASP A 391 -18.31 -15.12 -0.23
C ASP A 391 -17.99 -13.71 -0.76
N PRO A 392 -17.79 -13.49 -2.08
CA PRO A 392 -17.57 -12.16 -2.62
C PRO A 392 -18.84 -11.27 -2.64
N VAL A 393 -20.03 -11.85 -2.46
CA VAL A 393 -21.32 -11.15 -2.58
C VAL A 393 -21.57 -10.31 -1.34
N PHE A 394 -21.03 -9.10 -1.31
CA PHE A 394 -21.24 -8.23 -0.14
C PHE A 394 -22.62 -7.55 -0.13
N TRP A 395 -23.35 -7.53 -1.24
CA TRP A 395 -24.56 -6.71 -1.36
C TRP A 395 -25.82 -7.34 -0.77
N ASP A 396 -25.74 -8.61 -0.38
CA ASP A 396 -26.73 -9.29 0.46
C ASP A 396 -26.22 -9.50 1.90
N ASP A 397 -25.02 -9.01 2.25
CA ASP A 397 -24.52 -8.99 3.62
C ASP A 397 -25.56 -8.35 4.55
N ILE A 398 -25.83 -9.00 5.67
CA ILE A 398 -26.72 -8.50 6.72
C ILE A 398 -26.08 -7.27 7.37
N GLY A 399 -26.41 -6.09 6.84
CA GLY A 399 -25.86 -4.82 7.28
C GLY A 399 -26.97 -3.79 7.47
N TRP A 400 -27.51 -3.71 8.69
CA TRP A 400 -28.38 -2.59 9.09
C TRP A 400 -27.70 -1.25 8.75
N GLY A 401 -28.38 -0.33 8.08
CA GLY A 401 -27.78 0.93 7.59
C GLY A 401 -27.58 2.02 8.66
N SER A 402 -27.30 1.64 9.91
CA SER A 402 -27.29 2.55 11.08
C SER A 402 -26.04 2.37 11.93
N SER A 403 -25.82 3.21 12.95
CA SER A 403 -24.68 3.05 13.85
C SER A 403 -24.69 1.77 14.70
N SER A 404 -25.80 1.02 14.70
CA SER A 404 -25.95 -0.26 15.41
C SER A 404 -25.64 -1.48 14.54
N SER A 405 -25.19 -1.32 13.29
CA SER A 405 -24.75 -2.46 12.47
C SER A 405 -23.75 -3.33 13.24
N GLN A 406 -23.92 -4.65 13.17
CA GLN A 406 -22.93 -5.58 13.72
C GLN A 406 -21.65 -5.56 12.89
N TYR A 407 -21.81 -5.59 11.56
CA TYR A 407 -20.73 -5.50 10.59
C TYR A 407 -20.88 -4.26 9.71
N ILE A 408 -19.75 -3.67 9.32
CA ILE A 408 -19.70 -2.70 8.22
C ILE A 408 -18.88 -3.28 7.09
N THR A 409 -19.55 -3.60 5.98
CA THR A 409 -18.93 -4.09 4.75
C THR A 409 -19.03 -3.02 3.66
N MET A 410 -18.70 -3.36 2.42
CA MET A 410 -18.91 -2.43 1.30
C MET A 410 -20.39 -2.07 1.10
N ASN A 411 -21.33 -2.93 1.54
CA ASN A 411 -22.77 -2.70 1.40
C ASN A 411 -23.26 -1.43 2.12
N ASN A 412 -22.80 -1.25 3.35
CA ASN A 412 -23.24 -0.18 4.26
C ASN A 412 -22.08 0.74 4.69
N ILE A 413 -21.00 0.84 3.90
CA ILE A 413 -19.78 1.59 4.23
C ILE A 413 -20.01 3.07 4.58
N LYS A 414 -21.15 3.66 4.16
CA LYS A 414 -21.56 5.01 4.56
C LYS A 414 -21.70 5.17 6.08
N VAL A 415 -22.12 4.12 6.79
CA VAL A 415 -22.22 4.13 8.25
C VAL A 415 -20.88 4.54 8.88
N LEU A 416 -19.78 3.92 8.44
CA LEU A 416 -18.44 4.26 8.90
C LEU A 416 -18.09 5.70 8.51
N THR A 417 -18.26 6.07 7.24
CA THR A 417 -17.80 7.38 6.76
C THR A 417 -18.54 8.52 7.46
N ASP A 418 -19.85 8.39 7.65
CA ASP A 418 -20.67 9.37 8.37
C ASP A 418 -20.30 9.41 9.87
N TYR A 419 -20.04 8.26 10.48
CA TYR A 419 -19.64 8.16 11.87
C TYR A 419 -18.31 8.89 12.14
N VAL A 420 -17.28 8.62 11.33
CA VAL A 420 -15.97 9.25 11.51
C VAL A 420 -16.02 10.74 11.16
N LYS A 421 -16.83 11.15 10.18
CA LYS A 421 -17.03 12.57 9.83
C LYS A 421 -17.55 13.38 11.01
N LYS A 422 -18.51 12.82 11.75
CA LYS A 422 -19.11 13.47 12.93
C LYS A 422 -18.08 13.68 14.05
N LYS A 423 -17.13 12.74 14.22
CA LYS A 423 -16.08 12.83 15.25
C LYS A 423 -14.88 13.68 14.85
N ASN A 424 -14.52 13.65 13.58
CA ASN A 424 -13.41 14.42 13.00
C ASN A 424 -13.73 14.72 11.53
N LYS A 425 -14.14 15.96 11.23
CA LYS A 425 -14.54 16.40 9.88
C LYS A 425 -13.43 16.19 8.83
N ASN A 426 -12.17 16.19 9.26
CA ASN A 426 -10.99 16.04 8.40
C ASN A 426 -10.50 14.58 8.32
N CYS A 427 -11.15 13.64 9.01
CA CYS A 427 -10.79 12.23 8.97
C CYS A 427 -10.91 11.69 7.54
N ARG A 428 -9.83 11.07 7.07
CA ARG A 428 -9.81 10.29 5.83
C ARG A 428 -9.94 8.81 6.15
N VAL A 429 -10.54 8.07 5.23
CA VAL A 429 -10.63 6.62 5.30
C VAL A 429 -9.81 6.03 4.16
N ILE A 430 -9.05 4.98 4.43
CA ILE A 430 -8.50 4.09 3.39
C ILE A 430 -9.03 2.69 3.66
N LEU A 431 -9.43 2.01 2.59
CA LEU A 431 -9.69 0.58 2.64
C LEU A 431 -8.35 -0.09 2.35
N SER A 432 -7.63 -0.42 3.43
CA SER A 432 -6.21 -0.79 3.40
C SER A 432 -5.94 -2.21 2.91
N GLU A 433 -6.96 -3.06 2.98
CA GLU A 433 -6.86 -4.48 2.66
C GLU A 433 -8.25 -5.07 2.43
N GLN A 434 -8.64 -5.26 1.16
CA GLN A 434 -9.95 -5.76 0.75
C GLN A 434 -9.79 -6.95 -0.21
N GLY A 435 -10.46 -8.05 0.06
CA GLY A 435 -10.47 -9.23 -0.79
C GLY A 435 -11.89 -9.68 -1.14
N PHE A 436 -12.03 -10.27 -2.31
CA PHE A 436 -13.28 -10.91 -2.76
C PHE A 436 -12.92 -12.31 -3.23
N SER A 437 -13.49 -13.34 -2.61
CA SER A 437 -13.17 -14.72 -2.96
C SER A 437 -13.68 -15.06 -4.37
N SER A 438 -12.89 -15.75 -5.19
CA SER A 438 -13.36 -16.38 -6.44
C SER A 438 -13.94 -17.78 -6.21
N TYR A 439 -14.37 -18.06 -4.98
CA TYR A 439 -15.05 -19.26 -4.56
C TYR A 439 -16.23 -18.86 -3.68
N THR A 440 -17.30 -19.65 -3.71
CA THR A 440 -18.46 -19.51 -2.83
C THR A 440 -18.78 -20.87 -2.23
N GLY A 441 -18.93 -20.95 -0.92
CA GLY A 441 -19.40 -22.16 -0.25
C GLY A 441 -20.81 -22.52 -0.74
N GLY A 442 -20.91 -23.48 -1.66
CA GLY A 442 -22.17 -23.93 -2.25
C GLY A 442 -22.32 -23.69 -3.76
N ARG A 443 -21.63 -22.71 -4.39
CA ARG A 443 -21.66 -22.51 -5.87
C ARG A 443 -20.33 -22.80 -6.56
N GLY A 444 -19.28 -23.07 -5.79
CA GLY A 444 -17.95 -23.41 -6.32
C GLY A 444 -17.16 -22.19 -6.79
N LYS A 445 -16.20 -22.42 -7.69
CA LYS A 445 -15.31 -21.37 -8.21
C LYS A 445 -16.05 -20.45 -9.18
N ASP A 446 -16.10 -19.16 -8.87
CA ASP A 446 -16.72 -18.12 -9.71
C ASP A 446 -15.86 -16.85 -9.79
N GLU A 447 -14.95 -16.81 -10.77
CA GLU A 447 -14.14 -15.63 -11.04
C GLU A 447 -14.96 -14.45 -11.59
N LYS A 448 -16.15 -14.69 -12.18
CA LYS A 448 -16.98 -13.59 -12.70
C LYS A 448 -17.61 -12.83 -11.55
N LEU A 449 -18.11 -13.55 -10.53
CA LEU A 449 -18.70 -12.94 -9.35
C LEU A 449 -17.66 -12.17 -8.54
N GLN A 450 -16.45 -12.72 -8.36
CA GLN A 450 -15.31 -11.97 -7.80
C GLN A 450 -15.07 -10.66 -8.55
N ALA A 451 -15.00 -10.72 -9.89
CA ALA A 451 -14.72 -9.55 -10.71
C ALA A 451 -15.87 -8.51 -10.66
N ALA A 452 -17.11 -8.96 -10.52
CA ALA A 452 -18.29 -8.10 -10.34
C ALA A 452 -18.28 -7.41 -8.97
N ALA A 453 -17.99 -8.14 -7.89
CA ALA A 453 -17.84 -7.59 -6.54
C ALA A 453 -16.75 -6.51 -6.49
N TYR A 454 -15.59 -6.78 -7.08
CA TYR A 454 -14.53 -5.77 -7.18
C TYR A 454 -14.99 -4.51 -7.93
N ALA A 455 -15.66 -4.64 -9.08
CA ALA A 455 -16.15 -3.49 -9.83
C ALA A 455 -17.13 -2.65 -9.01
N TYR A 456 -18.04 -3.31 -8.29
CA TYR A 456 -19.02 -2.65 -7.44
C TYR A 456 -18.34 -1.90 -6.27
N ALA A 457 -17.46 -2.57 -5.53
CA ALA A 457 -16.70 -1.98 -4.44
C ALA A 457 -15.83 -0.80 -4.90
N TYR A 458 -15.20 -0.91 -6.08
CA TYR A 458 -14.42 0.16 -6.66
C TYR A 458 -15.27 1.39 -6.97
N TYR A 459 -16.47 1.23 -7.54
CA TYR A 459 -17.36 2.35 -7.79
C TYR A 459 -17.92 2.98 -6.52
N ILE A 460 -18.31 2.18 -5.51
CA ILE A 460 -18.68 2.71 -4.19
C ILE A 460 -17.55 3.59 -3.64
N THR A 461 -16.32 3.11 -3.75
CA THR A 461 -15.13 3.82 -3.27
C THR A 461 -14.86 5.09 -4.07
N GLU A 462 -14.84 5.03 -5.39
CA GLU A 462 -14.51 6.17 -6.27
C GLU A 462 -15.47 7.35 -6.05
N PHE A 463 -16.76 7.07 -5.79
CA PHE A 463 -17.79 8.08 -5.54
C PHE A 463 -18.00 8.45 -4.06
N ASN A 464 -17.28 7.84 -3.11
CA ASN A 464 -17.31 8.24 -1.70
C ASN A 464 -16.20 9.27 -1.38
N SER A 465 -16.55 10.52 -1.08
CA SER A 465 -15.58 11.61 -0.88
C SER A 465 -14.70 11.48 0.37
N GLN A 466 -15.00 10.58 1.31
CA GLN A 466 -14.21 10.36 2.52
C GLN A 466 -13.19 9.23 2.38
N ILE A 467 -13.44 8.30 1.45
CA ILE A 467 -12.53 7.19 1.17
C ILE A 467 -11.50 7.64 0.13
N ASP A 468 -10.21 7.46 0.43
CA ASP A 468 -9.09 7.85 -0.42
C ASP A 468 -8.56 6.70 -1.30
N SER A 469 -8.74 5.44 -0.89
CA SER A 469 -8.27 4.28 -1.67
C SER A 469 -9.05 3.01 -1.35
N LEU A 470 -9.16 2.13 -2.36
CA LEU A 470 -9.52 0.71 -2.26
C LEU A 470 -8.27 -0.12 -2.58
N ILE A 471 -7.64 -0.71 -1.57
CA ILE A 471 -6.43 -1.51 -1.71
C ILE A 471 -6.83 -2.98 -1.68
N ILE A 472 -6.68 -3.66 -2.81
CA ILE A 472 -7.05 -5.07 -2.92
C ILE A 472 -5.95 -5.97 -2.35
N THR A 473 -6.38 -6.99 -1.62
CA THR A 473 -5.60 -8.17 -1.30
C THR A 473 -6.33 -9.40 -1.87
N ARG A 474 -5.67 -10.35 -2.51
CA ARG A 474 -4.21 -10.47 -2.72
C ARG A 474 -3.80 -10.24 -4.16
N HIS A 475 -2.50 -10.04 -4.37
CA HIS A 475 -1.93 -10.06 -5.72
C HIS A 475 -2.03 -11.46 -6.34
N VAL A 476 -1.74 -12.50 -5.56
CA VAL A 476 -1.87 -13.93 -5.89
C VAL A 476 -2.63 -14.62 -4.77
N ASP A 477 -3.42 -15.64 -5.08
CA ASP A 477 -3.97 -16.50 -4.03
C ASP A 477 -2.87 -17.05 -3.10
N HIS A 478 -3.17 -17.13 -1.81
CA HIS A 478 -2.27 -17.70 -0.80
C HIS A 478 -2.75 -19.11 -0.43
N VAL A 479 -1.85 -20.09 -0.43
CA VAL A 479 -2.21 -21.51 -0.23
C VAL A 479 -2.97 -21.77 1.07
N GLU A 480 -2.62 -21.08 2.16
CA GLU A 480 -3.31 -21.22 3.45
C GLU A 480 -4.74 -20.63 3.43
N GLU A 481 -4.98 -19.58 2.65
CA GLU A 481 -6.30 -18.98 2.48
C GLU A 481 -7.17 -19.85 1.55
N GLU A 482 -6.57 -20.43 0.51
CA GLU A 482 -7.24 -21.39 -0.37
C GLU A 482 -7.77 -22.58 0.42
N ASN A 483 -6.98 -23.09 1.38
CA ASN A 483 -7.39 -24.17 2.30
C ASN A 483 -8.56 -23.78 3.22
N GLN A 484 -8.81 -22.48 3.40
CA GLN A 484 -9.94 -21.93 4.17
C GLN A 484 -11.12 -21.55 3.26
N GLY A 485 -11.04 -21.81 1.94
CA GLY A 485 -12.07 -21.43 0.98
C GLY A 485 -11.99 -19.98 0.50
N ILE A 486 -10.89 -19.28 0.76
CA ILE A 486 -10.67 -17.88 0.40
C ILE A 486 -9.72 -17.81 -0.81
N PHE A 487 -10.26 -17.44 -1.97
CA PHE A 487 -9.51 -17.33 -3.23
C PHE A 487 -9.48 -15.87 -3.71
N ALA A 488 -8.91 -14.98 -2.91
CA ALA A 488 -9.01 -13.52 -3.09
C ALA A 488 -8.03 -12.92 -4.12
N GLY A 489 -7.10 -13.71 -4.65
CA GLY A 489 -6.05 -13.27 -5.55
C GLY A 489 -6.57 -12.73 -6.88
N ILE A 490 -5.88 -11.72 -7.42
CA ILE A 490 -6.04 -11.26 -8.82
C ILE A 490 -5.47 -12.32 -9.79
N TRP A 491 -4.42 -13.01 -9.35
CA TRP A 491 -3.87 -14.20 -9.97
C TRP A 491 -4.21 -15.44 -9.16
N SER A 492 -4.39 -16.57 -9.83
CA SER A 492 -4.39 -17.86 -9.15
C SER A 492 -2.98 -18.22 -8.68
N ASN A 493 -2.89 -18.97 -7.60
CA ASN A 493 -1.64 -19.60 -7.18
C ASN A 493 -1.25 -20.76 -8.11
N ARG A 494 0.04 -21.07 -8.18
CA ARG A 494 0.56 -22.27 -8.83
C ARG A 494 0.35 -23.45 -7.87
N PRO A 495 -0.23 -24.58 -8.33
CA PRO A 495 -0.41 -25.75 -7.46
C PRO A 495 0.90 -26.17 -6.77
N GLY A 496 0.82 -26.44 -5.46
CA GLY A 496 1.97 -26.87 -4.64
C GLY A 496 3.02 -25.78 -4.38
N GLN A 497 2.68 -24.50 -4.55
CA GLN A 497 3.56 -23.36 -4.25
C GLN A 497 2.85 -22.39 -3.31
N THR A 498 3.58 -21.44 -2.75
CA THR A 498 3.03 -20.34 -1.96
C THR A 498 3.13 -19.04 -2.77
N GLU A 499 1.99 -18.38 -2.99
CA GLU A 499 1.87 -17.08 -3.70
C GLU A 499 2.64 -16.97 -5.03
N ASN A 500 2.69 -18.05 -5.80
CA ASN A 500 3.39 -18.07 -7.08
C ASN A 500 2.38 -17.89 -8.23
N ALA A 501 2.30 -16.68 -8.79
CA ALA A 501 1.32 -16.33 -9.82
C ALA A 501 1.28 -17.32 -11.00
N TYR A 502 0.11 -17.91 -11.26
CA TYR A 502 -0.05 -18.93 -12.29
C TYR A 502 -0.94 -18.48 -13.46
N LYS A 503 -2.21 -18.18 -13.20
CA LYS A 503 -3.16 -17.73 -14.23
C LYS A 503 -3.78 -16.41 -13.81
N GLN A 504 -3.90 -15.48 -14.76
CA GLN A 504 -4.71 -14.28 -14.56
C GLN A 504 -6.16 -14.72 -14.40
N LYS A 505 -6.79 -14.36 -13.28
CA LYS A 505 -8.24 -14.56 -13.11
C LYS A 505 -9.02 -13.49 -13.85
N ARG A 506 -10.33 -13.67 -14.01
CA ARG A 506 -11.21 -12.68 -14.66
C ARG A 506 -11.10 -11.27 -14.08
N ILE A 507 -10.89 -11.14 -12.76
CA ILE A 507 -10.68 -9.86 -12.10
C ILE A 507 -9.46 -9.10 -12.62
N TRP A 508 -8.41 -9.76 -13.15
CA TRP A 508 -7.19 -9.08 -13.62
C TRP A 508 -7.48 -8.02 -14.69
N ASP A 509 -8.28 -8.37 -15.71
CA ASP A 509 -8.67 -7.43 -16.77
C ASP A 509 -9.57 -6.30 -16.22
N VAL A 510 -10.52 -6.65 -15.34
CA VAL A 510 -11.40 -5.65 -14.71
C VAL A 510 -10.56 -4.68 -13.90
N PHE A 511 -9.72 -5.18 -13.01
CA PHE A 511 -8.80 -4.39 -12.20
C PHE A 511 -7.91 -3.49 -13.05
N LYS A 512 -7.29 -4.02 -14.12
CA LYS A 512 -6.44 -3.20 -15.01
C LYS A 512 -7.20 -2.02 -15.62
N TYR A 513 -8.44 -2.22 -16.08
CA TYR A 513 -9.14 -1.24 -16.90
C TYR A 513 -10.27 -0.47 -16.20
N ILE A 514 -10.64 -0.80 -14.96
CA ILE A 514 -11.78 -0.18 -14.26
C ILE A 514 -11.63 1.33 -14.04
N ASP A 515 -10.40 1.83 -13.88
CA ASP A 515 -10.08 3.25 -13.66
C ASP A 515 -9.55 3.93 -14.94
N THR A 516 -10.12 3.54 -16.08
CA THR A 516 -9.72 4.01 -17.41
C THR A 516 -10.93 4.42 -18.22
N THR A 517 -10.73 4.96 -19.42
CA THR A 517 -11.84 5.23 -20.35
C THR A 517 -12.59 3.96 -20.81
N ALA A 518 -12.06 2.76 -20.54
CA ALA A 518 -12.73 1.49 -20.82
C ALA A 518 -13.62 0.99 -19.67
N SER A 519 -13.70 1.72 -18.56
CA SER A 519 -14.42 1.37 -17.32
C SER A 519 -15.82 0.79 -17.57
N GLU A 520 -16.66 1.53 -18.31
CA GLU A 520 -18.03 1.10 -18.64
C GLU A 520 -18.08 -0.21 -19.44
N THR A 521 -17.18 -0.35 -20.41
CA THR A 521 -17.13 -1.56 -21.26
C THR A 521 -16.66 -2.77 -20.47
N ILE A 522 -15.63 -2.61 -19.62
CA ILE A 522 -15.05 -3.73 -18.89
C ILE A 522 -15.95 -4.20 -17.75
N SER A 523 -16.74 -3.31 -17.13
CA SER A 523 -17.64 -3.64 -16.03
C SER A 523 -19.08 -3.95 -16.46
N LYS A 524 -19.45 -3.86 -17.74
CA LYS A 524 -20.85 -4.02 -18.20
C LYS A 524 -21.47 -5.35 -17.76
N PHE A 525 -20.69 -6.43 -17.76
CA PHE A 525 -21.17 -7.75 -17.35
C PHE A 525 -21.62 -7.78 -15.89
N ALA A 526 -21.00 -6.99 -15.01
CA ALA A 526 -21.23 -7.01 -13.57
C ALA A 526 -22.65 -6.60 -13.19
N LEU A 527 -23.32 -5.74 -13.98
CA LEU A 527 -24.72 -5.36 -13.75
C LEU A 527 -25.64 -6.59 -13.68
N LYS A 528 -25.44 -7.55 -14.58
CA LYS A 528 -26.20 -8.81 -14.61
C LYS A 528 -25.86 -9.69 -13.40
N GLU A 529 -24.58 -9.84 -13.09
CA GLU A 529 -24.13 -10.69 -11.97
C GLU A 529 -24.60 -10.15 -10.61
N ILE A 530 -24.72 -8.82 -10.47
CA ILE A 530 -25.18 -8.14 -9.24
C ILE A 530 -26.73 -8.06 -9.19
N GLY A 531 -27.42 -8.19 -10.32
CA GLY A 531 -28.88 -8.05 -10.39
C GLY A 531 -29.38 -6.60 -10.36
N ILE A 532 -28.62 -5.66 -10.95
CA ILE A 532 -29.00 -4.24 -11.05
C ILE A 532 -29.06 -3.78 -12.51
N SER A 533 -29.97 -2.85 -12.80
CA SER A 533 -30.11 -2.27 -14.15
C SER A 533 -29.10 -1.15 -14.43
N SER A 534 -28.63 -0.44 -13.40
CA SER A 534 -27.66 0.66 -13.52
C SER A 534 -26.88 0.85 -12.22
N TRP A 535 -25.65 1.40 -12.30
CA TRP A 535 -24.85 1.71 -11.11
C TRP A 535 -25.45 2.84 -10.26
N SER A 536 -26.13 3.78 -10.89
CA SER A 536 -26.78 4.92 -10.23
C SER A 536 -27.93 4.51 -9.30
N SER A 537 -28.52 3.31 -9.48
CA SER A 537 -29.58 2.82 -8.58
C SER A 537 -29.05 2.44 -7.19
N LYS A 538 -27.73 2.19 -7.07
CA LYS A 538 -27.09 1.80 -5.80
C LYS A 538 -26.02 2.77 -5.33
N ILE A 539 -25.41 3.54 -6.24
CA ILE A 539 -24.28 4.42 -5.93
C ILE A 539 -24.68 5.86 -6.17
N SER A 540 -24.95 6.57 -5.07
CA SER A 540 -25.25 7.99 -5.11
C SER A 540 -24.11 8.80 -5.76
N GLY A 541 -24.47 9.68 -6.70
CA GLY A 541 -23.53 10.52 -7.43
C GLY A 541 -22.74 9.83 -8.54
N PHE A 542 -23.04 8.56 -8.85
CA PHE A 542 -22.37 7.84 -9.92
C PHE A 542 -22.50 8.54 -11.28
N ASN A 543 -21.38 8.76 -11.97
CA ASN A 543 -21.37 9.41 -13.29
C ASN A 543 -20.18 8.96 -14.15
N TRP A 544 -20.46 8.41 -15.34
CA TRP A 544 -19.44 7.93 -16.28
C TRP A 544 -18.43 9.00 -16.75
N SER A 545 -18.77 10.28 -16.68
CA SER A 545 -17.84 11.38 -17.01
C SER A 545 -16.58 11.39 -16.13
N ARG A 546 -16.65 10.81 -14.93
CA ARG A 546 -15.49 10.62 -14.04
C ARG A 546 -14.38 9.81 -14.71
N PHE A 547 -14.75 8.76 -15.44
CA PHE A 547 -13.84 7.81 -16.09
C PHE A 547 -13.34 8.31 -17.46
N LYS A 548 -14.13 9.12 -18.16
CA LYS A 548 -13.71 9.78 -19.41
C LYS A 548 -12.45 10.66 -19.23
N LYS A 549 -12.20 11.12 -17.99
CA LYS A 549 -11.04 11.93 -17.63
C LYS A 549 -9.85 11.10 -17.08
N MET A 550 -9.97 9.78 -16.95
CA MET A 550 -8.92 8.93 -16.40
C MET A 550 -7.93 8.44 -17.49
N THR A 551 -7.18 7.37 -17.18
CA THR A 551 -6.15 6.78 -18.04
C THR A 551 -6.77 6.32 -19.37
N THR A 552 -6.05 6.51 -20.47
CA THR A 552 -6.47 6.00 -21.79
C THR A 552 -5.45 5.00 -22.31
N TYR A 553 -5.90 3.85 -22.80
CA TYR A 553 -5.06 2.87 -23.48
C TYR A 553 -5.38 2.86 -24.98
N ASN A 554 -4.36 3.04 -25.80
CA ASN A 554 -4.43 2.86 -27.26
C ASN A 554 -3.53 1.69 -27.66
N ASN A 555 -4.10 0.70 -28.35
CA ASN A 555 -3.34 -0.47 -28.77
C ASN A 555 -2.86 -0.31 -30.23
N GLY A 556 -1.62 -0.69 -30.47
CA GLY A 556 -0.97 -0.77 -31.77
C GLY A 556 -0.31 -2.12 -32.00
N ASN A 557 0.36 -2.26 -33.14
CA ASN A 557 1.15 -3.44 -33.48
C ASN A 557 2.62 -3.07 -33.64
N LEU A 558 3.49 -4.03 -33.41
CA LEU A 558 4.87 -3.97 -33.91
C LEU A 558 4.92 -4.48 -35.36
N TYR A 559 5.75 -3.82 -36.17
CA TYR A 559 5.97 -4.11 -37.58
C TYR A 559 7.43 -4.47 -37.81
N LEU A 560 7.68 -5.58 -38.49
CA LEU A 560 9.03 -5.99 -38.87
C LEU A 560 9.57 -5.04 -39.94
N VAL A 561 10.69 -4.38 -39.67
CA VAL A 561 11.24 -3.32 -40.53
C VAL A 561 12.11 -3.91 -41.62
N LYS A 562 11.92 -3.45 -42.87
CA LYS A 562 12.84 -3.74 -44.00
C LYS A 562 13.76 -2.58 -44.31
N LYS A 563 13.19 -1.38 -44.47
CA LYS A 563 13.91 -0.12 -44.69
C LYS A 563 13.21 0.99 -43.92
N SER A 564 13.92 2.06 -43.59
CA SER A 564 13.33 3.25 -42.98
C SER A 564 13.95 4.53 -43.53
N LYS A 565 13.15 5.60 -43.62
CA LYS A 565 13.55 6.91 -44.16
C LYS A 565 13.34 8.01 -43.12
N GLY A 566 14.09 9.11 -43.27
CA GLY A 566 14.00 10.28 -42.38
C GLY A 566 14.34 9.94 -40.93
N GLN A 567 15.43 9.20 -40.71
CA GLN A 567 15.81 8.68 -39.41
C GLN A 567 16.35 9.79 -38.47
N LYS A 568 16.25 9.56 -37.17
CA LYS A 568 16.94 10.28 -36.11
C LYS A 568 17.28 9.28 -35.02
N ASN A 569 18.56 9.17 -34.66
CA ASN A 569 18.99 8.29 -33.58
C ASN A 569 18.45 8.80 -32.22
N LEU A 570 18.13 7.86 -31.35
CA LEU A 570 17.78 8.11 -29.96
C LEU A 570 18.88 7.53 -29.07
N ALA A 571 19.17 8.21 -27.96
CA ALA A 571 20.12 7.71 -26.97
C ALA A 571 19.59 6.41 -26.34
N ASN A 572 20.44 5.38 -26.29
CA ASN A 572 20.10 4.09 -25.69
C ASN A 572 20.40 4.09 -24.19
N LEU A 573 19.63 4.86 -23.42
CA LEU A 573 19.84 5.06 -21.98
C LEU A 573 18.63 4.53 -21.20
N TRP A 574 18.71 3.29 -20.73
CA TRP A 574 17.67 2.69 -19.92
C TRP A 574 17.99 2.82 -18.43
N ASN A 575 17.19 3.62 -17.72
CA ASN A 575 17.42 3.92 -16.31
C ASN A 575 16.56 3.07 -15.37
N TYR A 576 15.73 2.19 -15.92
CA TYR A 576 14.83 1.33 -15.18
C TYR A 576 14.89 -0.10 -15.72
N THR A 577 14.94 -1.06 -14.82
CA THR A 577 14.91 -2.49 -15.14
C THR A 577 13.70 -3.14 -14.49
N TYR A 578 13.27 -4.25 -15.09
CA TYR A 578 12.14 -5.03 -14.64
C TYR A 578 12.55 -6.50 -14.61
N ASN A 579 12.57 -7.11 -13.42
CA ASN A 579 12.92 -8.51 -13.21
C ASN A 579 14.26 -8.89 -13.87
N GLY A 580 15.31 -8.08 -13.62
CA GLY A 580 16.65 -8.26 -14.16
C GLY A 580 17.57 -7.07 -13.88
N GLY A 581 18.85 -7.23 -14.22
CA GLY A 581 19.89 -6.20 -14.15
C GLY A 581 20.44 -5.87 -15.53
N THR A 582 20.89 -4.63 -15.77
CA THR A 582 21.42 -4.21 -17.07
C THR A 582 22.91 -4.01 -17.03
N ASP A 583 23.58 -4.49 -18.07
CA ASP A 583 24.92 -4.05 -18.48
C ASP A 583 24.74 -3.17 -19.72
N SER A 584 25.31 -1.96 -19.70
CA SER A 584 25.19 -1.01 -20.82
C SER A 584 26.56 -0.79 -21.47
N SER A 585 26.63 -0.95 -22.80
CA SER A 585 27.83 -0.66 -23.60
C SER A 585 27.46 0.11 -24.87
N GLY A 586 27.86 1.38 -24.93
CA GLY A 586 27.63 2.23 -26.11
C GLY A 586 26.14 2.39 -26.49
N ASN A 587 25.80 2.01 -27.73
CA ASN A 587 24.44 2.09 -28.29
C ASN A 587 23.61 0.81 -28.11
N GLU A 588 24.04 -0.09 -27.23
CA GLU A 588 23.38 -1.34 -26.90
C GLU A 588 23.12 -1.45 -25.38
N THR A 589 22.01 -2.09 -25.02
CA THR A 589 21.72 -2.45 -23.64
C THR A 589 21.32 -3.90 -23.58
N THR A 590 21.98 -4.64 -22.70
CA THR A 590 21.66 -6.03 -22.42
C THR A 590 21.10 -6.12 -21.02
N LEU A 591 19.85 -6.58 -20.92
CA LEU A 591 19.25 -6.98 -19.65
C LEU A 591 19.59 -8.45 -19.40
N ASN A 592 20.33 -8.72 -18.33
CA ASN A 592 20.46 -10.03 -17.72
C ASN A 592 19.18 -10.33 -16.94
N VAL A 593 18.47 -11.36 -17.39
CA VAL A 593 17.18 -11.74 -16.85
C VAL A 593 17.33 -12.42 -15.49
N ASP A 594 16.55 -11.99 -14.49
CA ASP A 594 16.48 -12.71 -13.20
C ASP A 594 15.70 -14.02 -13.36
N SER A 595 16.35 -15.14 -13.65
CA SER A 595 15.66 -16.42 -13.89
C SER A 595 14.77 -16.91 -12.75
N ASN A 596 14.89 -16.35 -11.54
CA ASN A 596 14.07 -16.73 -10.38
C ASN A 596 12.71 -16.00 -10.35
N ALA A 597 12.60 -14.84 -11.00
CA ALA A 597 11.32 -14.15 -11.08
C ALA A 597 10.27 -14.97 -11.86
N ASN A 598 9.00 -14.82 -11.48
CA ASN A 598 7.89 -15.58 -12.03
C ASN A 598 7.81 -15.48 -13.57
N ASN A 599 7.68 -16.62 -14.25
CA ASN A 599 7.73 -16.72 -15.73
C ASN A 599 6.56 -16.04 -16.45
N ASN A 600 5.47 -15.75 -15.76
CA ASN A 600 4.32 -15.05 -16.32
C ASN A 600 4.53 -13.52 -16.36
N LEU A 601 5.55 -13.02 -15.65
CA LEU A 601 5.85 -11.60 -15.57
C LEU A 601 6.69 -11.12 -16.75
N TYR A 602 6.52 -9.85 -17.08
CA TYR A 602 7.39 -9.17 -18.03
C TYR A 602 8.75 -8.87 -17.41
N ARG A 603 9.77 -8.93 -18.28
CA ARG A 603 11.13 -8.49 -18.04
C ARG A 603 11.50 -7.44 -19.04
N GLY A 604 12.35 -6.50 -18.69
CA GLY A 604 12.73 -5.50 -19.68
C GLY A 604 13.29 -4.24 -19.07
N VAL A 605 13.18 -3.18 -19.87
CA VAL A 605 13.81 -1.91 -19.59
C VAL A 605 12.82 -0.76 -19.79
N GLY A 606 13.06 0.34 -19.08
CA GLY A 606 12.30 1.57 -19.18
C GLY A 606 13.18 2.80 -19.17
N GLN A 607 12.74 3.85 -19.87
CA GLN A 607 13.42 5.14 -19.94
C GLN A 607 12.39 6.23 -19.70
N LYS A 608 12.65 7.08 -18.71
CA LYS A 608 11.89 8.32 -18.47
C LYS A 608 12.72 9.49 -18.94
N PHE A 609 12.11 10.36 -19.74
CA PHE A 609 12.80 11.49 -20.36
C PHE A 609 12.64 12.74 -19.52
N LYS A 610 13.75 13.42 -19.20
CA LYS A 610 13.72 14.76 -18.57
C LYS A 610 13.00 15.77 -19.47
N LYS A 611 13.31 15.75 -20.77
CA LYS A 611 12.61 16.48 -21.82
C LYS A 611 11.82 15.47 -22.67
N PRO A 612 10.47 15.51 -22.70
CA PRO A 612 9.67 14.54 -23.46
C PRO A 612 10.05 14.48 -24.94
N LEU A 613 10.01 13.27 -25.53
CA LEU A 613 10.27 13.05 -26.95
C LEU A 613 9.03 13.37 -27.78
N SER A 614 9.23 14.01 -28.94
CA SER A 614 8.16 14.26 -29.91
C SER A 614 8.25 13.34 -31.11
N PHE A 615 7.18 12.60 -31.36
CA PHE A 615 6.98 11.75 -32.55
C PHE A 615 6.02 12.43 -33.56
N LYS A 616 5.98 13.77 -33.59
CA LYS A 616 5.11 14.53 -34.52
C LYS A 616 5.51 14.33 -35.98
N SER A 617 6.78 14.61 -36.31
CA SER A 617 7.33 14.52 -37.67
C SER A 617 7.92 13.15 -38.00
N ARG A 618 8.45 12.45 -36.99
CA ARG A 618 8.99 11.09 -37.10
C ARG A 618 8.17 10.17 -36.20
N SER A 619 7.08 9.62 -36.74
CA SER A 619 6.06 8.90 -35.96
C SER A 619 6.39 7.43 -35.70
N ARG A 620 7.52 6.94 -36.21
CA ARG A 620 7.94 5.54 -36.11
C ARG A 620 9.01 5.43 -35.04
N PHE A 621 8.78 4.65 -34.00
CA PHE A 621 9.84 4.22 -33.08
C PHE A 621 10.42 2.92 -33.64
N ILE A 622 11.72 2.85 -33.86
CA ILE A 622 12.43 1.67 -34.36
C ILE A 622 13.43 1.23 -33.29
N PHE A 623 13.55 -0.08 -33.10
CA PHE A 623 14.53 -0.69 -32.21
C PHE A 623 14.90 -2.09 -32.71
N ASP A 624 16.14 -2.48 -32.47
CA ASP A 624 16.57 -3.86 -32.60
C ASP A 624 16.34 -4.60 -31.29
N ILE A 625 15.96 -5.87 -31.39
CA ILE A 625 15.78 -6.74 -30.23
C ILE A 625 16.31 -8.15 -30.51
N MET A 626 16.97 -8.73 -29.52
CA MET A 626 17.33 -10.15 -29.48
C MET A 626 16.95 -10.70 -28.11
N VAL A 627 16.30 -11.86 -28.11
CA VAL A 627 15.91 -12.58 -26.88
C VAL A 627 16.58 -13.94 -26.91
N SER A 628 17.39 -14.24 -25.90
CA SER A 628 18.11 -15.51 -25.78
C SER A 628 17.93 -16.13 -24.40
N GLY A 629 18.23 -17.43 -24.29
CA GLY A 629 18.09 -18.17 -23.04
C GLY A 629 16.65 -18.43 -22.59
N THR A 630 15.65 -18.33 -23.47
CA THR A 630 14.30 -18.85 -23.20
C THR A 630 14.21 -20.33 -23.60
N ARG A 631 13.40 -21.13 -22.90
CA ARG A 631 13.06 -22.50 -23.38
C ARG A 631 12.05 -22.50 -24.54
N ALA A 632 11.32 -21.40 -24.75
CA ALA A 632 10.45 -21.22 -25.91
C ALA A 632 11.23 -20.74 -27.14
N LYS A 633 10.77 -21.17 -28.32
CA LYS A 633 11.20 -20.62 -29.63
C LYS A 633 10.64 -19.22 -29.92
N GLU A 634 9.72 -18.76 -29.07
CA GLU A 634 9.01 -17.49 -29.22
C GLU A 634 8.99 -16.70 -27.91
N ALA A 635 8.97 -15.38 -28.02
CA ALA A 635 8.77 -14.46 -26.90
C ALA A 635 7.77 -13.37 -27.27
N ASP A 636 6.97 -12.94 -26.29
CA ASP A 636 6.03 -11.82 -26.45
C ASP A 636 6.73 -10.51 -26.09
N VAL A 637 6.82 -9.60 -27.05
CA VAL A 637 7.40 -8.27 -26.88
C VAL A 637 6.29 -7.24 -26.83
N ARG A 638 6.37 -6.33 -25.87
CA ARG A 638 5.48 -5.18 -25.72
C ARG A 638 6.30 -3.91 -25.52
N VAL A 639 6.02 -2.91 -26.35
CA VAL A 639 6.56 -1.56 -26.21
C VAL A 639 5.46 -0.63 -25.75
N ARG A 640 5.72 0.14 -24.69
CA ARG A 640 4.75 1.07 -24.09
C ARG A 640 5.29 2.49 -24.17
N PHE A 641 4.43 3.43 -24.54
CA PHE A 641 4.75 4.86 -24.63
C PHE A 641 3.78 5.63 -23.75
N PHE A 642 4.30 6.56 -22.96
CA PHE A 642 3.52 7.31 -21.98
C PHE A 642 3.56 8.80 -22.29
N ASN A 643 2.41 9.45 -22.17
CA ASN A 643 2.28 10.90 -22.04
C ASN A 643 1.33 11.16 -20.85
N GLY A 644 1.91 11.24 -19.66
CA GLY A 644 1.15 11.25 -18.40
C GLY A 644 0.24 10.03 -18.29
N LYS A 645 -1.08 10.27 -18.22
CA LYS A 645 -2.14 9.24 -18.13
C LYS A 645 -2.51 8.59 -19.47
N HIS A 646 -1.92 9.02 -20.58
CA HIS A 646 -2.20 8.46 -21.89
C HIS A 646 -1.12 7.45 -22.25
N ILE A 647 -1.54 6.21 -22.55
CA ILE A 647 -0.66 5.08 -22.79
C ILE A 647 -0.94 4.51 -24.18
N PHE A 648 0.11 4.33 -24.96
CA PHE A 648 0.08 3.56 -26.21
C PHE A 648 0.89 2.28 -26.04
N GLU A 649 0.29 1.13 -26.32
CA GLU A 649 0.95 -0.18 -26.22
C GLU A 649 0.99 -0.85 -27.60
N ALA A 650 2.18 -1.22 -28.06
CA ALA A 650 2.37 -2.02 -29.27
C ALA A 650 3.01 -3.34 -28.91
N ALA A 651 2.45 -4.45 -29.39
CA ALA A 651 2.96 -5.79 -29.09
C ALA A 651 3.09 -6.66 -30.34
N SER A 652 3.94 -7.68 -30.25
CA SER A 652 4.02 -8.83 -31.17
C SER A 652 4.75 -9.97 -30.48
N SER A 653 4.46 -11.21 -30.88
CA SER A 653 5.40 -12.31 -30.62
C SER A 653 6.54 -12.25 -31.64
N ILE A 654 7.75 -12.65 -31.21
CA ILE A 654 8.97 -12.68 -32.02
C ILE A 654 9.65 -14.04 -31.88
N LEU A 655 10.56 -14.37 -32.80
CA LEU A 655 11.42 -15.55 -32.67
C LEU A 655 12.59 -15.28 -31.71
N THR A 656 12.99 -16.30 -30.95
CA THR A 656 14.13 -16.20 -30.02
C THR A 656 15.44 -16.65 -30.71
N GLY A 657 16.57 -16.32 -30.11
CA GLY A 657 17.91 -16.70 -30.60
C GLY A 657 18.42 -15.89 -31.81
N ARG A 658 17.75 -14.80 -32.20
CA ARG A 658 18.18 -13.95 -33.31
C ARG A 658 17.80 -12.48 -33.12
N LYS A 659 18.58 -11.60 -33.75
CA LYS A 659 18.32 -10.17 -33.81
C LYS A 659 17.24 -9.86 -34.85
N GLN A 660 16.25 -9.05 -34.46
CA GLN A 660 15.17 -8.59 -35.32
C GLN A 660 14.94 -7.09 -35.11
N GLN A 661 14.56 -6.36 -36.16
CA GLN A 661 14.25 -4.93 -36.07
C GLN A 661 12.74 -4.69 -36.17
N PHE A 662 12.17 -4.06 -35.16
CA PHE A 662 10.75 -3.76 -35.10
C PHE A 662 10.50 -2.26 -35.06
N SER A 663 9.29 -1.88 -35.49
CA SER A 663 8.78 -0.53 -35.34
C SER A 663 7.38 -0.48 -34.76
N ALA A 664 7.17 0.46 -33.83
CA ALA A 664 5.85 0.90 -33.41
C ALA A 664 5.41 2.13 -34.22
N ASP A 665 4.15 2.15 -34.65
CA ASP A 665 3.55 3.28 -35.36
C ASP A 665 2.72 4.15 -34.43
N LEU A 666 3.25 5.33 -34.08
CA LEU A 666 2.57 6.28 -33.22
C LEU A 666 1.74 7.31 -34.01
N SER A 667 1.70 7.26 -35.35
CA SER A 667 1.09 8.30 -36.19
C SER A 667 -0.37 8.62 -35.83
N LYS A 668 -1.14 7.58 -35.48
CA LYS A 668 -2.56 7.69 -35.09
C LYS A 668 -2.75 8.03 -33.60
N TRP A 669 -1.68 8.06 -32.81
CA TRP A 669 -1.78 8.41 -31.40
C TRP A 669 -1.72 9.93 -31.20
N LYS A 670 -2.82 10.48 -30.68
CA LYS A 670 -2.98 11.93 -30.43
C LYS A 670 -1.88 12.50 -29.53
N TYR A 671 -1.38 11.71 -28.58
CA TYR A 671 -0.47 12.17 -27.53
C TYR A 671 1.03 12.00 -27.84
N ARG A 672 1.37 11.61 -29.07
CA ARG A 672 2.74 11.28 -29.51
C ARG A 672 3.76 12.43 -29.45
N GLN A 673 3.32 13.67 -29.24
CA GLN A 673 4.20 14.86 -29.27
C GLN A 673 4.97 15.09 -27.97
N LYS A 674 4.53 14.48 -26.85
CA LYS A 674 5.16 14.64 -25.53
C LYS A 674 5.29 13.28 -24.83
N VAL A 675 6.06 12.37 -25.44
CA VAL A 675 6.33 11.05 -24.86
C VAL A 675 7.31 11.19 -23.70
N SER A 676 6.83 10.99 -22.48
CA SER A 676 7.58 11.14 -21.23
C SER A 676 8.28 9.86 -20.77
N LYS A 677 7.82 8.69 -21.21
CA LYS A 677 8.42 7.38 -20.87
C LYS A 677 8.25 6.40 -22.01
N ILE A 678 9.23 5.54 -22.23
CA ILE A 678 9.17 4.36 -23.10
C ILE A 678 9.55 3.12 -22.27
N GLN A 679 8.89 2.00 -22.50
CA GLN A 679 9.25 0.69 -21.96
C GLN A 679 9.33 -0.34 -23.08
N VAL A 680 10.30 -1.24 -23.01
CA VAL A 680 10.39 -2.43 -23.85
C VAL A 680 10.41 -3.63 -22.93
N TRP A 681 9.34 -4.42 -22.98
CA TRP A 681 9.07 -5.54 -22.10
C TRP A 681 8.92 -6.83 -22.90
N VAL A 682 9.45 -7.91 -22.36
CA VAL A 682 9.48 -9.24 -22.96
C VAL A 682 9.03 -10.26 -21.93
N LYS A 683 8.23 -11.23 -22.36
CA LYS A 683 7.98 -12.45 -21.58
C LYS A 683 8.07 -13.68 -22.48
N PRO A 684 8.47 -14.84 -21.95
CA PRO A 684 8.54 -16.06 -22.73
C PRO A 684 7.11 -16.49 -23.13
N ALA A 685 6.95 -16.98 -24.36
CA ALA A 685 5.65 -17.44 -24.82
C ALA A 685 5.15 -18.60 -23.95
N ARG A 686 3.85 -18.61 -23.63
CA ARG A 686 3.19 -19.66 -22.83
C ARG A 686 3.73 -19.81 -21.39
N GLY A 687 4.44 -18.81 -20.86
CA GLY A 687 4.92 -18.83 -19.46
C GLY A 687 5.99 -19.88 -19.18
N VAL A 688 6.73 -20.33 -20.21
CA VAL A 688 7.87 -21.25 -20.02
C VAL A 688 9.04 -20.55 -19.31
N SER A 689 9.91 -21.32 -18.69
CA SER A 689 11.03 -20.75 -17.94
C SER A 689 12.15 -20.16 -18.80
N TRP A 690 12.86 -19.22 -18.20
CA TRP A 690 14.17 -18.77 -18.65
C TRP A 690 15.26 -19.75 -18.18
N LYS A 691 16.33 -19.85 -18.95
CA LYS A 691 17.61 -20.40 -18.51
C LYS A 691 18.31 -19.35 -17.64
N THR A 692 19.27 -19.78 -16.81
CA THR A 692 20.04 -18.92 -15.89
C THR A 692 20.79 -17.80 -16.60
N ASN A 693 21.13 -17.96 -17.88
CA ASN A 693 21.81 -16.95 -18.71
C ASN A 693 20.86 -16.23 -19.69
N GLY A 694 19.57 -16.12 -19.36
CA GLY A 694 18.59 -15.40 -20.17
C GLY A 694 18.98 -13.95 -20.42
N LYS A 695 18.89 -13.49 -21.67
CA LYS A 695 19.23 -12.11 -22.05
C LYS A 695 18.18 -11.48 -22.95
N ILE A 696 17.98 -10.18 -22.77
CA ILE A 696 17.24 -9.32 -23.68
C ILE A 696 18.16 -8.18 -24.11
N THR A 697 18.55 -8.18 -25.37
CA THR A 697 19.41 -7.14 -25.95
C THR A 697 18.57 -6.18 -26.78
N ILE A 698 18.72 -4.88 -26.51
CA ILE A 698 18.01 -3.79 -27.20
C ILE A 698 19.03 -2.79 -27.72
N ALA A 699 18.97 -2.48 -29.01
CA ALA A 699 19.94 -1.62 -29.68
C ALA A 699 19.28 -0.73 -30.74
N ASN A 700 20.06 0.21 -31.28
CA ASN A 700 19.72 0.99 -32.48
C ASN A 700 18.36 1.69 -32.39
N LEU A 701 18.11 2.38 -31.27
CA LEU A 701 16.86 3.13 -31.06
C LEU A 701 16.78 4.33 -32.01
N LYS A 702 15.69 4.45 -32.77
CA LYS A 702 15.52 5.52 -33.76
C LYS A 702 14.08 6.03 -33.81
N GLN A 703 13.94 7.29 -34.21
CA GLN A 703 12.71 7.79 -34.81
C GLN A 703 12.83 7.77 -36.34
N ALA A 704 11.76 7.47 -37.06
CA ALA A 704 11.71 7.59 -38.52
C ALA A 704 10.38 8.22 -38.99
N SER A 705 10.40 8.87 -40.15
CA SER A 705 9.18 9.42 -40.76
C SER A 705 8.35 8.31 -41.41
N ARG A 706 9.01 7.36 -42.09
CA ARG A 706 8.38 6.24 -42.78
C ARG A 706 9.22 4.98 -42.66
N ILE A 707 8.55 3.82 -42.73
CA ILE A 707 9.17 2.50 -42.86
C ILE A 707 8.58 1.78 -44.06
N SER A 708 9.36 0.90 -44.68
CA SER A 708 8.80 -0.26 -45.38
C SER A 708 8.84 -1.44 -44.41
N SER A 709 7.75 -2.19 -44.36
CA SER A 709 7.59 -3.26 -43.37
C SER A 709 6.93 -4.49 -43.95
N VAL A 710 7.16 -5.62 -43.30
CA VAL A 710 6.38 -6.84 -43.51
C VAL A 710 5.16 -6.81 -42.59
N TYR A 711 3.96 -7.00 -43.14
CA TYR A 711 2.73 -6.92 -42.35
C TYR A 711 1.59 -7.79 -42.91
N ILE A 712 0.63 -8.10 -42.04
CA ILE A 712 -0.62 -8.79 -42.40
C ILE A 712 -1.66 -7.73 -42.81
N SER A 713 -2.11 -7.79 -44.05
CA SER A 713 -3.23 -7.02 -44.59
C SER A 713 -4.55 -7.80 -44.49
N GLY A 714 -5.68 -7.08 -44.48
CA GLY A 714 -7.03 -7.67 -44.33
C GLY A 714 -7.43 -8.03 -42.89
N PHE A 715 -6.55 -7.77 -41.91
CA PHE A 715 -6.77 -8.12 -40.52
C PHE A 715 -7.74 -7.16 -39.80
N LYS A 716 -8.73 -7.73 -39.11
CA LYS A 716 -9.61 -7.06 -38.15
C LYS A 716 -9.31 -7.61 -36.75
N SER A 717 -9.22 -6.73 -35.76
CA SER A 717 -8.90 -7.12 -34.37
C SER A 717 -9.99 -7.97 -33.70
N SER A 718 -11.21 -7.98 -34.24
CA SER A 718 -12.28 -8.85 -33.78
C SER A 718 -13.08 -9.48 -34.92
N LEU A 719 -13.59 -10.69 -34.67
CA LEU A 719 -14.41 -11.45 -35.61
C LEU A 719 -15.51 -12.20 -34.83
N GLN A 720 -16.76 -12.15 -35.30
CA GLN A 720 -17.86 -12.89 -34.67
C GLN A 720 -17.72 -14.39 -34.94
N VAL A 721 -18.16 -15.24 -34.01
CA VAL A 721 -18.24 -16.71 -34.22
C VAL A 721 -18.94 -17.02 -35.56
N GLY A 722 -18.39 -17.98 -36.31
CA GLY A 722 -18.88 -18.41 -37.63
C GLY A 722 -18.40 -17.56 -38.81
N LYS A 723 -17.97 -16.32 -38.59
CA LYS A 723 -17.49 -15.43 -39.67
C LYS A 723 -16.07 -15.78 -40.12
N LYS A 724 -15.74 -15.34 -41.34
CA LYS A 724 -14.45 -15.57 -42.00
C LYS A 724 -13.73 -14.26 -42.28
N MET A 725 -12.41 -14.31 -42.41
CA MET A 725 -11.56 -13.16 -42.73
C MET A 725 -10.37 -13.60 -43.57
N GLN A 726 -10.15 -12.95 -44.72
CA GLN A 726 -9.04 -13.26 -45.62
C GLN A 726 -7.81 -12.41 -45.27
N LEU A 727 -6.68 -13.07 -45.05
CA LEU A 727 -5.41 -12.43 -44.75
C LEU A 727 -4.43 -12.59 -45.91
N LYS A 728 -3.59 -11.56 -46.12
CA LYS A 728 -2.44 -11.61 -47.04
C LYS A 728 -1.25 -10.93 -46.40
N VAL A 729 -0.07 -11.54 -46.47
CA VAL A 729 1.18 -10.87 -46.08
C VAL A 729 1.61 -9.94 -47.21
N LYS A 730 2.04 -8.73 -46.85
CA LYS A 730 2.56 -7.72 -47.78
C LYS A 730 3.99 -7.36 -47.45
N GLY A 731 4.73 -6.92 -48.46
CA GLY A 731 6.12 -6.48 -48.35
C GLY A 731 7.16 -7.58 -48.47
N VAL A 732 6.79 -8.80 -48.88
CA VAL A 732 7.67 -9.98 -49.07
C VAL A 732 7.24 -10.77 -50.31
N SER A 733 8.18 -11.49 -50.93
CA SER A 733 7.92 -12.42 -52.05
C SER A 733 7.99 -13.89 -51.61
N GLN A 734 8.52 -14.16 -50.41
CA GLN A 734 8.67 -15.51 -49.87
C GLN A 734 7.31 -16.18 -49.59
N LYS A 735 7.28 -17.51 -49.70
CA LYS A 735 6.13 -18.33 -49.33
C LYS A 735 5.77 -18.15 -47.85
N VAL A 736 4.49 -18.02 -47.57
CA VAL A 736 3.95 -17.80 -46.22
C VAL A 736 3.37 -19.09 -45.66
N THR A 737 3.75 -19.45 -44.43
CA THR A 737 3.12 -20.51 -43.65
C THR A 737 2.28 -19.90 -42.53
N TRP A 738 0.99 -20.24 -42.50
CA TRP A 738 0.03 -19.71 -41.53
C TRP A 738 -0.17 -20.66 -40.35
N VAL A 739 -0.23 -20.11 -39.13
CA VAL A 739 -0.48 -20.88 -37.90
C VAL A 739 -1.48 -20.14 -37.02
N SER A 740 -2.43 -20.87 -36.43
CA SER A 740 -3.27 -20.36 -35.34
C SER A 740 -2.76 -20.90 -34.01
N SER A 741 -2.59 -20.03 -33.00
CA SER A 741 -2.15 -20.46 -31.67
C SER A 741 -3.20 -21.30 -30.93
N LYS A 742 -4.48 -21.17 -31.28
CA LYS A 742 -5.61 -21.91 -30.70
C LYS A 742 -6.65 -22.23 -31.80
N PRO A 743 -6.44 -23.30 -32.58
CA PRO A 743 -7.36 -23.71 -33.66
C PRO A 743 -8.81 -23.96 -33.20
N SER A 744 -9.02 -24.26 -31.92
CA SER A 744 -10.34 -24.38 -31.30
C SER A 744 -11.11 -23.06 -31.20
N ILE A 745 -10.41 -21.91 -31.16
CA ILE A 745 -11.00 -20.56 -31.15
C ILE A 745 -11.14 -20.04 -32.58
N ALA A 746 -10.09 -20.13 -33.39
CA ALA A 746 -10.15 -19.83 -34.82
C ALA A 746 -9.13 -20.64 -35.61
N THR A 747 -9.51 -21.15 -36.78
CA THR A 747 -8.59 -21.83 -37.72
C THR A 747 -8.10 -20.85 -38.78
N ILE A 748 -6.93 -21.13 -39.37
CA ILE A 748 -6.44 -20.47 -40.57
C ILE A 748 -5.90 -21.52 -41.54
N ASN A 749 -6.25 -21.41 -42.83
CA ASN A 749 -5.79 -22.35 -43.86
C ASN A 749 -4.53 -21.84 -44.60
N LYS A 750 -3.97 -22.67 -45.49
CA LYS A 750 -2.77 -22.34 -46.29
C LYS A 750 -2.92 -21.09 -47.18
N LYS A 751 -4.16 -20.73 -47.55
CA LYS A 751 -4.47 -19.53 -48.33
C LYS A 751 -4.66 -18.28 -47.46
N GLY A 752 -4.54 -18.37 -46.13
CA GLY A 752 -4.72 -17.24 -45.21
C GLY A 752 -6.17 -16.94 -44.83
N LEU A 753 -7.10 -17.87 -45.07
CA LEU A 753 -8.51 -17.69 -44.69
C LEU A 753 -8.72 -18.11 -43.24
N VAL A 754 -9.06 -17.14 -42.39
CA VAL A 754 -9.42 -17.36 -40.98
C VAL A 754 -10.91 -17.71 -40.87
N LYS A 755 -11.27 -18.68 -40.01
CA LYS A 755 -12.65 -19.00 -39.61
C LYS A 755 -12.76 -18.97 -38.09
N ALA A 756 -13.61 -18.09 -37.56
CA ALA A 756 -13.89 -18.00 -36.12
C ALA A 756 -14.82 -19.15 -35.68
N LYS A 757 -14.45 -19.84 -34.59
CA LYS A 757 -15.16 -21.02 -34.09
C LYS A 757 -15.76 -20.81 -32.70
N LYS A 758 -15.01 -20.23 -31.77
CA LYS A 758 -15.44 -20.09 -30.37
C LYS A 758 -14.97 -18.75 -29.80
N LYS A 759 -15.77 -18.15 -28.92
CA LYS A 759 -15.40 -16.91 -28.21
C LYS A 759 -14.08 -17.09 -27.48
N GLY A 760 -13.22 -16.08 -27.58
CA GLY A 760 -11.92 -16.08 -26.92
C GLY A 760 -10.84 -15.38 -27.73
N MET A 761 -9.65 -15.27 -27.15
CA MET A 761 -8.50 -14.61 -27.78
C MET A 761 -7.55 -15.65 -28.39
N VAL A 762 -7.13 -15.42 -29.64
CA VAL A 762 -6.20 -16.29 -30.39
C VAL A 762 -5.19 -15.44 -31.16
N THR A 763 -3.97 -15.94 -31.32
CA THR A 763 -2.91 -15.30 -32.11
C THR A 763 -2.78 -16.00 -33.46
N ILE A 764 -2.93 -15.22 -34.53
CA ILE A 764 -2.64 -15.68 -35.89
C ILE A 764 -1.21 -15.31 -36.23
N LYS A 765 -0.45 -16.28 -36.75
CA LYS A 765 0.97 -16.15 -37.08
C LYS A 765 1.20 -16.40 -38.56
N ALA A 766 2.07 -15.61 -39.16
CA ALA A 766 2.60 -15.84 -40.50
C ALA A 766 4.12 -16.00 -40.41
N MET A 767 4.61 -17.18 -40.80
CA MET A 767 6.03 -17.51 -40.92
C MET A 767 6.48 -17.22 -42.35
N ILE A 768 7.61 -16.52 -42.49
CA ILE A 768 8.08 -15.98 -43.75
C ILE A 768 9.59 -16.23 -43.83
N GLY A 769 9.98 -17.36 -44.41
CA GLY A 769 11.36 -17.84 -44.31
C GLY A 769 11.78 -17.94 -42.84
N GLN A 770 12.70 -17.07 -42.43
CA GLN A 770 13.26 -16.99 -41.08
C GLN A 770 12.55 -15.98 -40.16
N ASP A 771 11.55 -15.26 -40.65
CA ASP A 771 10.82 -14.24 -39.91
C ASP A 771 9.43 -14.70 -39.47
N MET A 772 8.90 -14.03 -38.44
CA MET A 772 7.53 -14.23 -37.97
C MET A 772 6.83 -12.89 -37.75
N ILE A 773 5.58 -12.79 -38.20
CA ILE A 773 4.67 -11.70 -37.84
C ILE A 773 3.39 -12.25 -37.22
N THR A 774 2.86 -11.55 -36.23
CA THR A 774 1.68 -12.00 -35.47
C THR A 774 0.59 -10.94 -35.37
N ARG A 775 -0.66 -11.38 -35.22
CA ARG A 775 -1.81 -10.54 -34.91
C ARG A 775 -2.76 -11.25 -33.93
N SER A 776 -3.13 -10.55 -32.85
CA SER A 776 -4.08 -11.05 -31.85
C SER A 776 -5.51 -10.76 -32.29
N LEU A 777 -6.33 -11.81 -32.39
CA LEU A 777 -7.72 -11.79 -32.78
C LEU A 777 -8.62 -12.09 -31.57
N GLN A 778 -9.57 -11.20 -31.30
CA GLN A 778 -10.66 -11.45 -30.37
C GLN A 778 -11.88 -12.03 -31.11
N VAL A 779 -12.20 -13.30 -30.83
CA VAL A 779 -13.47 -13.89 -31.27
C VAL A 779 -14.55 -13.52 -30.26
N LYS A 780 -15.66 -12.94 -30.76
CA LYS A 780 -16.78 -12.44 -29.94
C LYS A 780 -18.05 -13.24 -30.14
#